data_AF-A0A2V8XN20-F1
#
_entry.id   AF-A0A2V8XN20-F1
#
_cell.length_a   1.000
_cell.length_b   1.000
_cell.length_c   1.000
_cell.angle_alpha   90.00
_cell.angle_beta   90.00
_cell.angle_gamma   90.00
#
_symmetry.space_group_name_H-M   'P 1'
#
loop_
_entity.id
_entity.type
_entity.pdbx_description
1 polymer ?
#
loop_
_entity_poly.entity_id
_entity_poly.type
_entity_poly.pdbx_seq_one_letter_code
_entity_poly.pdbx_strand_id
1 'polypeptide(L)'
;MSMLESTLALLRNIAGGVRSLFRKEQVGQELDEELNGFLEMAAEEKMKQGMSRKDALRAVRLERGRVDVAREEVRSSGWESFVETCWQDLRFAVRMLSKSPGFTTVAVLTLALGIGANTAIFSLVNGVLLRPLPYHNPNRLTMIWEKSRDGSRENVGYATYLDWKSQNKSFEEIAIYSSWQPVLQVGEPEQLSGLRVTSNYFRTLGIHPEIGRDFLPEEDVPNANKVVMLSHSLWQRKFNSDPNIAGKPINMNATQYIVAGVLPARYQSLMNQDPRGGAVEIWRVLGYDVSQPWACRTCHHLVAIGRLRDGVAITEANAEMDTISAALSKAYPKDYDDTGVILTPIREQLLGPASAPLYILLGAVSFVLLVACANLANLLLSRAADREREVAVRTALGATRGRIIRQLLAENCVLGLLGAAAGFIPAYWTPKVLASIGGGDLPRLEQVNLDWRVLLFTVGVALLTGIAAGLAPGYRLSKNTMHDSLREGMRSSGSVASRRLRGLLIISEIALSVTLLIGAGLLLRSLSRLLVVSPGFDSTNVLSMQTTVLGQRFNDNAVVRQYFADAVERLRALPGVQSAAAASQIPLAGNMDKYGFHVEGEMHANPEEDPSAERYCITPGFLETMRIPLLRGRDITPADTATAPQVLLIGETTARRMWPGEDPIGKRVRLGGVDNPWWTVVGVTGDVHHVGLDAERGKHSRGNFLRRTTSHSLHRYDAADFARHAARKLCGPFCTRAEIRPNSHWRLRWDCASTFGGRNLWCHGV
;
A
#
# COMPACT_ATOMS: atom_id res chain seq x y z
N MET A 1 1.59 -28.50 43.56
CA MET A 1 1.81 -29.95 43.44
C MET A 1 0.98 -30.59 42.32
N SER A 2 -0.35 -30.34 42.21
CA SER A 2 -1.16 -31.00 41.15
C SER A 2 -0.79 -30.66 39.70
N MET A 3 -0.25 -29.46 39.44
CA MET A 3 0.26 -29.07 38.10
C MET A 3 1.57 -29.79 37.71
N LEU A 4 2.36 -30.20 38.70
CA LEU A 4 3.61 -30.94 38.51
C LEU A 4 3.34 -32.44 38.28
N GLU A 5 2.36 -33.00 38.97
CA GLU A 5 1.91 -34.38 38.75
C GLU A 5 1.24 -34.56 37.39
N SER A 6 0.45 -33.58 36.93
CA SER A 6 -0.18 -33.65 35.59
C SER A 6 0.83 -33.52 34.45
N THR A 7 1.84 -32.67 34.60
CA THR A 7 2.93 -32.52 33.61
C THR A 7 3.86 -33.74 33.60
N LEU A 8 4.17 -34.33 34.75
CA LEU A 8 4.91 -35.59 34.86
C LEU A 8 4.14 -36.77 34.27
N ALA A 9 2.82 -36.87 34.50
CA ALA A 9 1.97 -37.89 33.90
C ALA A 9 1.91 -37.76 32.37
N LEU A 10 1.82 -36.52 31.85
CA LEU A 10 1.85 -36.24 30.41
C LEU A 10 3.21 -36.61 29.78
N LEU A 11 4.32 -36.25 30.43
CA LEU A 11 5.68 -36.60 29.98
C LEU A 11 5.93 -38.11 30.02
N ARG A 12 5.41 -38.81 31.03
CA ARG A 12 5.52 -40.27 31.15
C ARG A 12 4.70 -40.98 30.07
N ASN A 13 3.53 -40.44 29.72
CA ASN A 13 2.71 -40.90 28.58
C ASN A 13 3.36 -40.63 27.22
N ILE A 14 4.05 -39.50 27.06
CA ILE A 14 4.78 -39.18 25.81
C ILE A 14 6.07 -40.01 25.71
N ALA A 15 6.78 -40.25 26.81
CA ALA A 15 7.99 -41.06 26.83
C ALA A 15 7.73 -42.56 26.65
N GLY A 16 6.69 -43.11 27.30
CA GLY A 16 6.16 -44.45 27.00
C GLY A 16 5.72 -44.56 25.54
N GLY A 17 4.99 -43.52 25.12
CA GLY A 17 4.73 -43.08 23.75
C GLY A 17 5.81 -43.34 22.71
N VAL A 18 6.95 -42.70 22.91
CA VAL A 18 8.07 -42.80 21.99
C VAL A 18 8.74 -44.17 22.09
N ARG A 19 8.74 -44.80 23.26
CA ARG A 19 9.40 -46.08 23.49
C ARG A 19 8.70 -47.24 22.78
N SER A 20 7.36 -47.29 22.77
CA SER A 20 6.63 -48.34 22.07
C SER A 20 6.69 -48.20 20.53
N LEU A 21 6.79 -46.97 20.00
CA LEU A 21 7.07 -46.72 18.58
C LEU A 21 8.42 -47.28 18.09
N PHE A 22 9.46 -47.27 18.93
CA PHE A 22 10.82 -47.72 18.54
C PHE A 22 11.22 -49.12 19.05
N ARG A 23 10.56 -49.68 20.08
CA ARG A 23 10.90 -50.98 20.69
C ARG A 23 9.67 -51.89 20.89
N LYS A 24 8.99 -52.15 19.78
CA LYS A 24 7.71 -52.87 19.71
C LYS A 24 7.71 -54.29 20.29
N GLU A 25 8.76 -55.07 20.04
CA GLU A 25 8.86 -56.44 20.58
C GLU A 25 9.05 -56.46 22.09
N GLN A 26 9.81 -55.49 22.62
CA GLN A 26 10.14 -55.43 24.04
C GLN A 26 8.92 -55.01 24.88
N VAL A 27 8.18 -53.98 24.44
CA VAL A 27 6.93 -53.54 25.11
C VAL A 27 5.81 -54.59 24.95
N GLY A 28 5.77 -55.29 23.83
CA GLY A 28 4.82 -56.39 23.61
C GLY A 28 5.05 -57.60 24.52
N GLN A 29 6.31 -57.90 24.84
CA GLN A 29 6.70 -58.94 25.80
C GLN A 29 6.41 -58.51 27.24
N GLU A 30 6.76 -57.29 27.63
CA GLU A 30 6.44 -56.76 28.97
C GLU A 30 4.93 -56.75 29.25
N LEU A 31 4.10 -56.36 28.27
CA LEU A 31 2.65 -56.38 28.41
C LEU A 31 2.09 -57.82 28.50
N ASP A 32 2.68 -58.77 27.77
CA ASP A 32 2.33 -60.19 27.89
C ASP A 32 2.73 -60.78 29.24
N GLU A 33 3.88 -60.38 29.77
CA GLU A 33 4.35 -60.77 31.10
C GLU A 33 3.45 -60.18 32.20
N GLU A 34 3.06 -58.90 32.12
CA GLU A 34 2.13 -58.28 33.07
C GLU A 34 0.74 -58.92 33.02
N LEU A 35 0.16 -59.12 31.83
CA LEU A 35 -1.16 -59.75 31.68
C LEU A 35 -1.16 -61.20 32.17
N ASN A 36 -0.11 -61.98 31.87
CA ASN A 36 0.02 -63.34 32.38
C ASN A 36 0.25 -63.36 33.90
N GLY A 37 1.05 -62.43 34.43
CA GLY A 37 1.28 -62.28 35.88
C GLY A 37 -0.01 -61.96 36.64
N PHE A 38 -0.88 -61.09 36.09
CA PHE A 38 -2.20 -60.81 36.66
C PHE A 38 -3.13 -62.02 36.65
N LEU A 39 -3.07 -62.85 35.61
CA LEU A 39 -3.85 -64.09 35.51
C LEU A 39 -3.35 -65.15 36.49
N GLU A 40 -2.03 -65.25 36.69
CA GLU A 40 -1.44 -66.17 37.66
C GLU A 40 -1.74 -65.77 39.10
N MET A 41 -1.64 -64.48 39.44
CA MET A 41 -2.04 -63.99 40.78
C MET A 41 -3.53 -64.24 41.06
N ALA A 42 -4.41 -63.96 40.10
CA ALA A 42 -5.83 -64.22 40.25
C ALA A 42 -6.15 -65.74 40.35
N ALA A 43 -5.35 -66.58 39.69
CA ALA A 43 -5.48 -68.02 39.81
C ALA A 43 -4.96 -68.55 41.16
N GLU A 44 -3.86 -68.02 41.69
CA GLU A 44 -3.34 -68.35 43.02
C GLU A 44 -4.35 -68.04 44.13
N GLU A 45 -5.07 -66.93 44.01
CA GLU A 45 -6.09 -66.54 44.98
C GLU A 45 -7.28 -67.50 44.98
N LYS A 46 -7.67 -68.02 43.82
CA LYS A 46 -8.68 -69.09 43.69
C LYS A 46 -8.15 -70.47 44.12
N MET A 47 -6.85 -70.72 43.97
CA MET A 47 -6.22 -71.93 44.51
C MET A 47 -6.21 -71.93 46.03
N LYS A 48 -6.02 -70.76 46.68
CA LYS A 48 -6.17 -70.61 48.14
C LYS A 48 -7.59 -70.91 48.65
N GLN A 49 -8.59 -70.87 47.77
CA GLN A 49 -9.98 -71.23 48.04
C GLN A 49 -10.29 -72.71 47.76
N GLY A 50 -9.28 -73.53 47.46
CA GLY A 50 -9.41 -74.99 47.31
C GLY A 50 -9.59 -75.50 45.89
N MET A 51 -9.47 -74.64 44.86
CA MET A 51 -9.54 -75.07 43.46
C MET A 51 -8.21 -75.64 42.94
N SER A 52 -8.28 -76.63 42.04
CA SER A 52 -7.10 -77.10 41.31
C SER A 52 -6.56 -76.00 40.38
N ARG A 53 -5.23 -75.94 40.16
CA ARG A 53 -4.60 -74.92 39.30
C ARG A 53 -5.23 -74.82 37.91
N LYS A 54 -5.64 -75.96 37.35
CA LYS A 54 -6.24 -76.05 36.01
C LYS A 54 -7.66 -75.47 35.98
N ASP A 55 -8.42 -75.67 37.06
CA ASP A 55 -9.77 -75.14 37.21
C ASP A 55 -9.76 -73.66 37.61
N ALA A 56 -8.80 -73.23 38.44
CA ALA A 56 -8.59 -71.84 38.81
C ALA A 56 -8.27 -70.96 37.59
N LEU A 57 -7.31 -71.37 36.75
CA LEU A 57 -6.99 -70.65 35.50
C LEU A 57 -8.16 -70.62 34.52
N ARG A 58 -8.95 -71.69 34.44
CA ARG A 58 -10.14 -71.74 33.59
C ARG A 58 -11.26 -70.84 34.11
N ALA A 59 -11.48 -70.81 35.43
CA ALA A 59 -12.47 -69.95 36.07
C ALA A 59 -12.09 -68.46 35.93
N VAL A 60 -10.82 -68.10 36.08
CA VAL A 60 -10.34 -66.72 35.87
C VAL A 60 -10.52 -66.29 34.41
N ARG A 61 -10.25 -67.17 33.43
CA ARG A 61 -10.48 -66.89 32.00
C ARG A 61 -11.97 -66.76 31.64
N LEU A 62 -12.85 -67.46 32.35
CA LEU A 62 -14.30 -67.36 32.17
C LEU A 62 -14.88 -66.10 32.81
N GLU A 63 -14.39 -65.69 33.99
CA GLU A 63 -14.85 -64.48 34.69
C GLU A 63 -14.32 -63.18 34.08
N ARG A 64 -13.04 -63.14 33.70
CA ARG A 64 -12.37 -61.91 33.24
C ARG A 64 -12.39 -61.73 31.71
N GLY A 65 -12.97 -62.66 30.96
CA GLY A 65 -13.07 -62.60 29.51
C GLY A 65 -11.77 -62.96 28.76
N ARG A 66 -11.81 -62.90 27.42
CA ARG A 66 -10.66 -63.22 26.56
C ARG A 66 -9.57 -62.16 26.73
N VAL A 67 -8.41 -62.59 27.21
CA VAL A 67 -7.17 -61.80 27.39
C VAL A 67 -6.77 -61.07 26.11
N ASP A 68 -7.06 -61.68 24.95
CA ASP A 68 -6.83 -61.07 23.63
C ASP A 68 -7.58 -59.74 23.45
N VAL A 69 -8.77 -59.59 24.04
CA VAL A 69 -9.58 -58.37 23.94
C VAL A 69 -8.99 -57.25 24.80
N ALA A 70 -8.57 -57.57 26.03
CA ALA A 70 -7.91 -56.61 26.91
C ALA A 70 -6.55 -56.16 26.34
N ARG A 71 -5.82 -57.08 25.69
CA ARG A 71 -4.58 -56.78 24.97
C ARG A 71 -4.82 -55.80 23.82
N GLU A 72 -5.89 -55.99 23.05
CA GLU A 72 -6.26 -55.12 21.94
C GLU A 72 -6.74 -53.74 22.42
N GLU A 73 -7.44 -53.68 23.55
CA GLU A 73 -7.96 -52.45 24.15
C GLU A 73 -6.85 -51.55 24.71
N VAL A 74 -5.88 -52.13 25.43
CA VAL A 74 -4.69 -51.40 25.91
C VAL A 74 -3.83 -50.91 24.74
N ARG A 75 -3.68 -51.73 23.69
CA ARG A 75 -2.89 -51.40 22.50
C ARG A 75 -3.56 -50.37 21.57
N SER A 76 -4.88 -50.25 21.59
CA SER A 76 -5.64 -49.29 20.78
C SER A 76 -5.91 -47.95 21.49
N SER A 77 -5.63 -47.84 22.79
CA SER A 77 -5.94 -46.65 23.60
C SER A 77 -4.87 -45.54 23.55
N GLY A 78 -3.67 -45.81 23.03
CA GLY A 78 -2.55 -44.85 22.99
C GLY A 78 -2.44 -44.02 21.71
N TRP A 79 -1.94 -42.78 21.82
CA TRP A 79 -1.66 -41.88 20.67
C TRP A 79 -0.64 -42.47 19.67
N GLU A 80 0.21 -43.38 20.14
CA GLU A 80 1.19 -44.09 19.32
C GLU A 80 0.56 -44.99 18.27
N SER A 81 -0.48 -45.71 18.65
CA SER A 81 -1.25 -46.57 17.75
C SER A 81 -1.87 -45.71 16.64
N PHE A 82 -2.34 -44.51 16.97
CA PHE A 82 -2.81 -43.55 15.97
C PHE A 82 -1.70 -43.13 15.00
N VAL A 83 -0.49 -42.82 15.49
CA VAL A 83 0.67 -42.46 14.65
C VAL A 83 1.12 -43.60 13.76
N GLU A 84 1.28 -44.81 14.30
CA GLU A 84 1.66 -46.01 13.54
C GLU A 84 0.64 -46.28 12.43
N THR A 85 -0.62 -46.15 12.78
CA THR A 85 -1.73 -46.41 11.87
C THR A 85 -1.83 -45.34 10.77
N CYS A 86 -1.55 -44.06 11.09
CA CYS A 86 -1.43 -42.99 10.11
C CYS A 86 -0.22 -43.21 9.18
N TRP A 87 0.92 -43.67 9.70
CA TRP A 87 2.10 -43.97 8.88
C TRP A 87 1.85 -45.11 7.89
N GLN A 88 1.17 -46.17 8.35
CA GLN A 88 0.72 -47.26 7.48
C GLN A 88 -0.24 -46.76 6.38
N ASP A 89 -1.21 -45.91 6.74
CA ASP A 89 -2.15 -45.31 5.78
C ASP A 89 -1.41 -44.42 4.76
N LEU A 90 -0.38 -43.68 5.18
CA LEU A 90 0.44 -42.84 4.31
C LEU A 90 1.26 -43.68 3.31
N ARG A 91 1.93 -44.72 3.79
CA ARG A 91 2.73 -45.64 2.94
C ARG A 91 1.84 -46.38 1.96
N PHE A 92 0.65 -46.78 2.42
CA PHE A 92 -0.36 -47.39 1.56
C PHE A 92 -0.85 -46.41 0.50
N ALA A 93 -1.14 -45.16 0.87
CA ALA A 93 -1.59 -44.13 -0.05
C ALA A 93 -0.58 -43.90 -1.17
N VAL A 94 0.71 -43.72 -0.85
CA VAL A 94 1.77 -43.55 -1.85
C VAL A 94 1.82 -44.74 -2.81
N ARG A 95 1.73 -45.97 -2.29
CA ARG A 95 1.75 -47.20 -3.11
C ARG A 95 0.52 -47.33 -4.01
N MET A 96 -0.65 -46.85 -3.57
CA MET A 96 -1.86 -46.86 -4.39
C MET A 96 -1.82 -45.81 -5.49
N LEU A 97 -1.28 -44.63 -5.20
CA LEU A 97 -1.12 -43.56 -6.18
C LEU A 97 -0.11 -43.93 -7.28
N SER A 98 0.97 -44.63 -6.92
CA SER A 98 1.97 -45.10 -7.90
C SER A 98 1.42 -46.20 -8.84
N LYS A 99 0.37 -46.93 -8.43
CA LYS A 99 -0.30 -47.92 -9.28
C LYS A 99 -1.23 -47.31 -10.31
N SER A 100 -1.53 -46.02 -10.22
CA SER A 100 -2.43 -45.31 -11.14
C SER A 100 -1.86 -43.99 -11.61
N PRO A 101 -0.76 -44.03 -12.39
CA PRO A 101 -0.02 -42.83 -12.75
C PRO A 101 -0.88 -41.82 -13.51
N GLY A 102 -1.73 -42.23 -14.46
CA GLY A 102 -2.57 -41.31 -15.23
C GLY A 102 -3.53 -40.47 -14.37
N PHE A 103 -4.27 -41.12 -13.46
CA PHE A 103 -5.14 -40.41 -12.51
C PHE A 103 -4.33 -39.49 -11.59
N THR A 104 -3.24 -40.00 -11.03
CA THR A 104 -2.41 -39.24 -10.09
C THR A 104 -1.85 -37.99 -10.75
N THR A 105 -1.36 -38.09 -11.99
CA THR A 105 -0.84 -36.94 -12.75
C THR A 105 -1.92 -35.88 -12.98
N VAL A 106 -3.11 -36.26 -13.46
CA VAL A 106 -4.21 -35.30 -13.71
C VAL A 106 -4.66 -34.64 -12.41
N ALA A 107 -4.80 -35.42 -11.33
CA ALA A 107 -5.17 -34.91 -10.00
C ALA A 107 -4.12 -33.93 -9.46
N VAL A 108 -2.83 -34.29 -9.53
CA VAL A 108 -1.72 -33.45 -9.05
C VAL A 108 -1.61 -32.17 -9.87
N LEU A 109 -1.71 -32.21 -11.19
CA LEU A 109 -1.66 -31.01 -12.04
C LEU A 109 -2.84 -30.05 -11.76
N THR A 110 -4.05 -30.59 -11.61
CA THR A 110 -5.25 -29.80 -11.30
C THR A 110 -5.11 -29.11 -9.94
N LEU A 111 -4.63 -29.85 -8.93
CA LEU A 111 -4.36 -29.31 -7.60
C LEU A 111 -3.20 -28.31 -7.60
N ALA A 112 -2.14 -28.57 -8.37
CA ALA A 112 -0.99 -27.69 -8.48
C ALA A 112 -1.35 -26.32 -9.01
N LEU A 113 -2.24 -26.24 -10.00
CA LEU A 113 -2.77 -24.97 -10.52
C LEU A 113 -3.58 -24.23 -9.44
N GLY A 114 -4.54 -24.89 -8.80
CA GLY A 114 -5.38 -24.26 -7.76
C GLY A 114 -4.58 -23.82 -6.53
N ILE A 115 -3.79 -24.73 -5.96
CA ILE A 115 -2.99 -24.48 -4.75
C ILE A 115 -1.83 -23.52 -5.07
N GLY A 116 -1.18 -23.66 -6.21
CA GLY A 116 -0.08 -22.80 -6.65
C GLY A 116 -0.53 -21.35 -6.87
N ALA A 117 -1.67 -21.13 -7.54
CA ALA A 117 -2.24 -19.80 -7.71
C ALA A 117 -2.60 -19.16 -6.35
N ASN A 118 -3.25 -19.90 -5.44
CA ASN A 118 -3.54 -19.40 -4.09
C ASN A 118 -2.27 -19.08 -3.31
N THR A 119 -1.24 -19.91 -3.43
CA THR A 119 0.06 -19.70 -2.78
C THR A 119 0.75 -18.45 -3.31
N ALA A 120 0.73 -18.22 -4.62
CA ALA A 120 1.32 -17.03 -5.24
C ALA A 120 0.62 -15.73 -4.79
N ILE A 121 -0.72 -15.70 -4.85
CA ILE A 121 -1.49 -14.51 -4.44
C ILE A 121 -1.42 -14.30 -2.93
N PHE A 122 -1.47 -15.36 -2.13
CA PHE A 122 -1.27 -15.24 -0.68
C PHE A 122 0.13 -14.73 -0.34
N SER A 123 1.17 -15.12 -1.10
CA SER A 123 2.51 -14.57 -0.92
C SER A 123 2.55 -13.06 -1.15
N LEU A 124 1.83 -12.58 -2.18
CA LEU A 124 1.71 -11.15 -2.47
C LEU A 124 0.92 -10.43 -1.35
N VAL A 125 -0.23 -10.96 -0.94
CA VAL A 125 -1.03 -10.43 0.19
C VAL A 125 -0.21 -10.43 1.48
N ASN A 126 0.55 -11.48 1.76
CA ASN A 126 1.38 -11.56 2.95
C ASN A 126 2.53 -10.55 2.90
N GLY A 127 3.22 -10.45 1.76
CA GLY A 127 4.34 -9.52 1.56
C GLY A 127 3.92 -8.05 1.61
N VAL A 128 2.76 -7.73 1.01
CA VAL A 128 2.25 -6.36 0.87
C VAL A 128 1.38 -5.97 2.06
N LEU A 129 0.34 -6.75 2.39
CA LEU A 129 -0.70 -6.38 3.35
C LEU A 129 -0.46 -6.85 4.80
N LEU A 130 0.09 -8.05 5.00
CA LEU A 130 0.17 -8.67 6.33
C LEU A 130 1.51 -8.46 7.03
N ARG A 131 2.61 -8.34 6.29
CA ARG A 131 3.92 -8.08 6.89
C ARG A 131 3.94 -6.70 7.53
N PRO A 132 4.34 -6.60 8.81
CA PRO A 132 4.44 -5.32 9.48
C PRO A 132 5.37 -4.39 8.70
N LEU A 133 5.05 -3.09 8.75
CA LEU A 133 5.92 -2.08 8.18
C LEU A 133 7.22 -2.02 9.01
N PRO A 134 8.38 -1.74 8.39
CA PRO A 134 9.69 -1.73 9.06
C PRO A 134 9.90 -0.52 9.99
N TYR A 135 8.83 0.12 10.46
CA TYR A 135 8.86 1.28 11.35
C TYR A 135 8.51 0.87 12.78
N HIS A 136 9.07 1.56 13.76
CA HIS A 136 8.76 1.31 15.16
C HIS A 136 7.33 1.78 15.49
N ASN A 137 6.47 0.88 15.97
CA ASN A 137 5.06 1.12 16.27
C ASN A 137 4.31 1.81 15.12
N PRO A 138 4.17 1.17 13.95
CA PRO A 138 3.63 1.81 12.75
C PRO A 138 2.16 2.22 12.89
N ASN A 139 1.43 1.62 13.82
CA ASN A 139 0.03 1.97 14.10
C ASN A 139 -0.14 3.39 14.66
N ARG A 140 0.94 4.01 15.18
CA ARG A 140 0.96 5.39 15.69
C ARG A 140 1.39 6.41 14.64
N LEU A 141 1.80 5.98 13.46
CA LEU A 141 2.25 6.87 12.39
C LEU A 141 1.10 7.23 11.47
N THR A 142 0.93 8.53 11.23
CA THR A 142 -0.13 9.06 10.38
C THR A 142 0.42 10.12 9.44
N MET A 143 -0.01 10.09 8.18
CA MET A 143 0.11 11.23 7.29
C MET A 143 -0.90 12.28 7.71
N ILE A 144 -0.50 13.55 7.67
CA ILE A 144 -1.35 14.69 8.02
C ILE A 144 -1.52 15.53 6.76
N TRP A 145 -2.78 15.69 6.32
CA TRP A 145 -3.13 16.45 5.13
C TRP A 145 -4.04 17.60 5.52
N GLU A 146 -3.85 18.75 4.87
CA GLU A 146 -4.90 19.78 4.87
C GLU A 146 -6.07 19.24 4.04
N LYS A 147 -7.29 19.60 4.42
CA LYS A 147 -8.49 19.23 3.66
C LYS A 147 -8.82 20.38 2.72
N SER A 148 -9.06 20.07 1.45
CA SER A 148 -9.55 21.07 0.50
C SER A 148 -11.08 21.22 0.60
N ARG A 149 -11.64 22.26 -0.02
CA ARG A 149 -13.11 22.53 -0.02
C ARG A 149 -13.93 21.39 -0.63
N ASP A 150 -13.37 20.64 -1.56
CA ASP A 150 -14.00 19.46 -2.17
C ASP A 150 -13.87 18.18 -1.32
N GLY A 151 -13.21 18.28 -0.16
CA GLY A 151 -12.93 17.16 0.73
C GLY A 151 -11.71 16.33 0.32
N SER A 152 -10.98 16.74 -0.72
CA SER A 152 -9.73 16.08 -1.13
C SER A 152 -8.57 16.41 -0.18
N ARG A 153 -7.51 15.61 -0.26
CA ARG A 153 -6.29 15.75 0.53
C ARG A 153 -5.37 16.75 -0.15
N GLU A 154 -4.83 17.67 0.64
CA GLU A 154 -3.90 18.70 0.18
C GLU A 154 -2.64 18.71 1.05
N ASN A 155 -1.53 19.09 0.41
CA ASN A 155 -0.25 19.27 1.08
C ASN A 155 -0.33 20.43 2.08
N VAL A 156 0.69 20.53 2.93
CA VAL A 156 0.72 21.41 4.09
C VAL A 156 1.60 22.63 3.81
N GLY A 157 1.18 23.80 4.28
CA GLY A 157 2.00 25.01 4.33
C GLY A 157 2.99 24.99 5.51
N TYR A 158 4.17 25.63 5.36
CA TYR A 158 5.17 25.62 6.45
C TYR A 158 4.67 26.31 7.72
N ALA A 159 3.95 27.43 7.57
CA ALA A 159 3.36 28.15 8.70
C ALA A 159 2.24 27.33 9.36
N THR A 160 1.43 26.60 8.59
CA THR A 160 0.44 25.64 9.12
C THR A 160 1.10 24.57 9.97
N TYR A 161 2.23 24.01 9.50
CA TYR A 161 3.03 23.06 10.26
C TYR A 161 3.50 23.62 11.61
N LEU A 162 3.96 24.87 11.66
CA LEU A 162 4.39 25.51 12.92
C LEU A 162 3.23 25.65 13.90
N ASP A 163 2.05 26.04 13.41
CA ASP A 163 0.86 26.15 14.25
C ASP A 163 0.41 24.79 14.78
N TRP A 164 0.37 23.77 13.93
CA TRP A 164 0.08 22.40 14.35
C TRP A 164 1.08 21.92 15.38
N LYS A 165 2.39 22.10 15.12
CA LYS A 165 3.46 21.69 16.04
C LYS A 165 3.34 22.35 17.41
N SER A 166 2.91 23.61 17.48
CA SER A 166 2.79 24.36 18.73
C SER A 166 1.50 24.11 19.51
N GLN A 167 0.39 23.81 18.82
CA GLN A 167 -0.94 23.71 19.44
C GLN A 167 -1.40 22.27 19.73
N ASN A 168 -0.88 21.28 19.00
CA ASN A 168 -1.31 19.89 19.17
C ASN A 168 -0.88 19.28 20.52
N LYS A 169 -1.69 18.34 21.02
CA LYS A 169 -1.40 17.50 22.19
C LYS A 169 -1.39 16.02 21.84
N SER A 170 -2.09 15.59 20.79
CA SER A 170 -2.18 14.19 20.36
C SER A 170 -0.89 13.63 19.77
N PHE A 171 -0.01 14.47 19.22
CA PHE A 171 1.25 14.01 18.62
C PHE A 171 2.41 14.13 19.60
N GLU A 172 3.28 13.12 19.57
CA GLU A 172 4.59 13.15 20.20
C GLU A 172 5.54 14.02 19.36
N GLU A 173 5.52 13.82 18.05
CA GLU A 173 6.34 14.54 17.08
C GLU A 173 5.56 14.73 15.78
N ILE A 174 5.75 15.89 15.13
CA ILE A 174 5.31 16.16 13.76
C ILE A 174 6.54 16.58 12.96
N ALA A 175 6.76 15.91 11.83
CA ALA A 175 7.82 16.20 10.89
C ALA A 175 7.21 16.51 9.51
N ILE A 176 7.93 17.31 8.73
CA ILE A 176 7.55 17.63 7.35
C ILE A 176 8.72 17.31 6.43
N TYR A 177 8.38 17.04 5.17
CA TYR A 177 9.37 16.79 4.15
C TYR A 177 8.93 17.26 2.76
N SER A 178 9.90 17.37 1.86
CA SER A 178 9.71 17.63 0.43
C SER A 178 10.72 16.86 -0.41
N SER A 179 10.42 16.63 -1.67
CA SER A 179 11.33 15.97 -2.61
C SER A 179 12.59 16.80 -2.87
N TRP A 180 13.71 16.11 -3.08
CA TRP A 180 15.01 16.70 -3.41
C TRP A 180 15.73 15.82 -4.42
N GLN A 181 16.38 16.42 -5.43
CA GLN A 181 17.09 15.64 -6.45
C GLN A 181 18.51 16.19 -6.64
N PRO A 182 19.44 15.90 -5.71
CA PRO A 182 20.82 16.35 -5.84
C PRO A 182 21.60 15.55 -6.88
N VAL A 183 22.59 16.18 -7.50
CA VAL A 183 23.60 15.51 -8.31
C VAL A 183 24.83 15.28 -7.45
N LEU A 184 25.14 14.01 -7.17
CA LEU A 184 26.34 13.57 -6.47
C LEU A 184 27.55 13.63 -7.41
N GLN A 185 28.61 14.31 -6.97
CA GLN A 185 29.85 14.50 -7.73
C GLN A 185 30.96 13.60 -7.15
N VAL A 186 30.73 12.28 -7.16
CA VAL A 186 31.72 11.27 -6.74
C VAL A 186 31.93 10.30 -7.90
N GLY A 187 33.03 10.49 -8.63
CA GLY A 187 33.25 9.84 -9.93
C GLY A 187 32.37 10.47 -11.00
N GLU A 188 31.65 9.65 -11.76
CA GLU A 188 30.64 10.12 -12.71
C GLU A 188 29.47 10.80 -11.99
N PRO A 189 29.04 12.00 -12.42
CA PRO A 189 27.89 12.69 -11.85
C PRO A 189 26.63 11.83 -11.90
N GLU A 190 26.00 11.61 -10.75
CA GLU A 190 24.77 10.82 -10.64
C GLU A 190 23.67 11.65 -9.98
N GLN A 191 22.51 11.74 -10.62
CA GLN A 191 21.33 12.34 -10.02
C GLN A 191 20.68 11.34 -9.05
N LEU A 192 20.59 11.72 -7.78
CA LEU A 192 19.99 10.92 -6.73
C LEU A 192 18.54 11.36 -6.48
N SER A 193 17.72 10.43 -6.01
CA SER A 193 16.42 10.73 -5.39
C SER A 193 16.61 10.93 -3.89
N GLY A 194 16.18 12.07 -3.37
CA GLY A 194 16.38 12.45 -1.98
C GLY A 194 15.17 13.18 -1.39
N LEU A 195 15.22 13.40 -0.07
CA LEU A 195 14.24 14.21 0.65
C LEU A 195 14.91 15.35 1.42
N ARG A 196 14.24 16.49 1.49
CA ARG A 196 14.49 17.53 2.50
C ARG A 196 13.55 17.25 3.65
N VAL A 197 14.06 17.11 4.86
CA VAL A 197 13.27 16.71 6.03
C VAL A 197 13.57 17.61 7.23
N THR A 198 12.62 17.79 8.13
CA THR A 198 12.91 18.44 9.41
C THR A 198 13.87 17.59 10.25
N SER A 199 14.62 18.24 11.13
CA SER A 199 15.60 17.57 12.01
C SER A 199 15.03 16.39 12.80
N ASN A 200 13.75 16.45 13.21
CA ASN A 200 13.08 15.39 13.97
C ASN A 200 12.53 14.23 13.11
N TYR A 201 12.71 14.24 11.79
CA TYR A 201 12.06 13.28 10.88
C TYR A 201 12.34 11.81 11.21
N PHE A 202 13.60 11.42 11.41
CA PHE A 202 13.94 10.03 11.71
C PHE A 202 13.45 9.59 13.09
N ARG A 203 13.49 10.49 14.08
CA ARG A 203 12.88 10.28 15.40
C ARG A 203 11.36 10.08 15.30
N THR A 204 10.66 10.89 14.49
CA THR A 204 9.24 10.70 14.21
C THR A 204 8.98 9.30 13.65
N LEU A 205 9.86 8.76 12.81
CA LEU A 205 9.77 7.40 12.29
C LEU A 205 10.25 6.30 13.25
N GLY A 206 10.91 6.67 14.35
CA GLY A 206 11.53 5.74 15.28
C GLY A 206 12.72 5.01 14.67
N ILE A 207 13.51 5.72 13.85
CA ILE A 207 14.69 5.22 13.16
C ILE A 207 15.92 5.88 13.76
N HIS A 208 16.94 5.06 13.99
CA HIS A 208 18.24 5.53 14.42
C HIS A 208 19.29 5.17 13.35
N PRO A 209 20.19 6.10 12.99
CA PRO A 209 21.32 5.81 12.10
C PRO A 209 22.19 4.68 12.67
N GLU A 210 22.74 3.83 11.80
CA GLU A 210 23.67 2.76 12.21
C GLU A 210 25.10 3.28 12.39
N ILE A 211 25.47 4.30 11.62
CA ILE A 211 26.73 5.03 11.70
C ILE A 211 26.42 6.51 11.90
N GLY A 212 27.17 7.17 12.77
CA GLY A 212 27.06 8.60 13.01
C GLY A 212 25.92 8.97 13.96
N ARG A 213 25.19 10.03 13.64
CA ARG A 213 24.13 10.59 14.48
C ARG A 213 22.93 11.06 13.65
N ASP A 214 21.82 11.30 14.35
CA ASP A 214 20.65 11.97 13.77
C ASP A 214 20.94 13.47 13.52
N PHE A 215 20.02 14.12 12.78
CA PHE A 215 20.07 15.56 12.55
C PHE A 215 19.82 16.36 13.84
N LEU A 216 20.50 17.49 13.95
CA LEU A 216 20.36 18.39 15.09
C LEU A 216 19.39 19.54 14.78
N PRO A 217 18.60 20.04 15.75
CA PRO A 217 17.71 21.18 15.54
C PRO A 217 18.42 22.43 15.03
N GLU A 218 19.67 22.67 15.47
CA GLU A 218 20.48 23.83 15.07
C GLU A 218 20.95 23.75 13.61
N GLU A 219 20.84 22.57 12.98
CA GLU A 219 21.13 22.36 11.56
C GLU A 219 19.89 22.62 10.68
N ASP A 220 18.69 22.67 11.27
CA ASP A 220 17.41 22.88 10.59
C ASP A 220 17.01 24.36 10.52
N VAL A 221 18.00 25.19 10.20
CA VAL A 221 17.83 26.63 9.99
C VAL A 221 18.42 27.03 8.65
N PRO A 222 17.97 28.15 8.07
CA PRO A 222 18.57 28.69 6.86
C PRO A 222 20.09 28.82 7.00
N ASN A 223 20.83 28.47 5.96
CA ASN A 223 22.30 28.50 5.87
C ASN A 223 23.09 27.45 6.67
N ALA A 224 22.49 26.76 7.64
CA ALA A 224 23.14 25.66 8.38
C ALA A 224 22.76 24.25 7.87
N ASN A 225 21.80 24.16 6.95
CA ASN A 225 21.21 22.94 6.41
C ASN A 225 22.09 22.15 5.40
N LYS A 226 23.41 22.19 5.58
CA LYS A 226 24.40 21.50 4.74
C LYS A 226 24.81 20.16 5.35
N VAL A 227 23.84 19.42 5.87
CA VAL A 227 24.04 18.15 6.55
C VAL A 227 23.12 17.09 5.95
N VAL A 228 23.66 15.90 5.69
CA VAL A 228 22.96 14.82 4.98
C VAL A 228 23.07 13.47 5.67
N MET A 229 22.06 12.64 5.44
CA MET A 229 21.98 11.25 5.85
C MET A 229 22.00 10.36 4.60
N LEU A 230 22.82 9.32 4.60
CA LEU A 230 22.92 8.40 3.46
C LEU A 230 22.05 7.15 3.69
N SER A 231 21.49 6.59 2.62
CA SER A 231 20.99 5.23 2.65
C SER A 231 22.16 4.24 2.74
N HIS A 232 21.87 3.05 3.29
CA HIS A 232 22.86 1.97 3.32
C HIS A 232 23.32 1.57 1.90
N SER A 233 22.42 1.56 0.92
CA SER A 233 22.73 1.19 -0.47
C SER A 233 23.69 2.18 -1.13
N LEU A 234 23.46 3.47 -0.93
CA LEU A 234 24.31 4.53 -1.49
C LEU A 234 25.69 4.50 -0.84
N TRP A 235 25.75 4.31 0.48
CA TRP A 235 26.99 4.13 1.22
C TRP A 235 27.83 2.95 0.71
N GLN A 236 27.21 1.78 0.48
CA GLN A 236 27.91 0.63 -0.10
C GLN A 236 28.40 0.90 -1.52
N ARG A 237 27.53 1.43 -2.39
CA ARG A 237 27.79 1.55 -3.83
C ARG A 237 28.74 2.69 -4.20
N LYS A 238 28.68 3.83 -3.51
CA LYS A 238 29.45 5.05 -3.83
C LYS A 238 30.58 5.35 -2.88
N PHE A 239 30.54 4.82 -1.65
CA PHE A 239 31.51 5.14 -0.60
C PHE A 239 32.25 3.90 -0.09
N ASN A 240 32.21 2.77 -0.83
CA ASN A 240 32.94 1.53 -0.53
C ASN A 240 32.75 1.03 0.91
N SER A 241 31.57 1.27 1.49
CA SER A 241 31.28 0.90 2.88
C SER A 241 32.26 1.49 3.91
N ASP A 242 32.75 2.71 3.71
CA ASP A 242 33.66 3.37 4.66
C ASP A 242 32.98 3.60 6.02
N PRO A 243 33.41 2.93 7.12
CA PRO A 243 32.79 3.07 8.43
C PRO A 243 33.02 4.45 9.06
N ASN A 244 33.99 5.22 8.55
CA ASN A 244 34.32 6.56 9.03
C ASN A 244 33.67 7.65 8.16
N ILE A 245 32.62 7.35 7.39
CA ILE A 245 31.97 8.32 6.51
C ILE A 245 31.29 9.47 7.27
N ALA A 246 30.83 9.23 8.51
CA ALA A 246 30.21 10.27 9.33
C ALA A 246 31.22 11.40 9.65
N GLY A 247 30.77 12.64 9.53
CA GLY A 247 31.59 13.85 9.65
C GLY A 247 32.38 14.22 8.40
N LYS A 248 32.47 13.34 7.39
CA LYS A 248 33.19 13.65 6.15
C LYS A 248 32.35 14.53 5.22
N PRO A 249 33.00 15.42 4.45
CA PRO A 249 32.32 16.19 3.43
C PRO A 249 32.09 15.39 2.15
N ILE A 250 30.96 15.62 1.50
CA ILE A 250 30.63 15.17 0.15
C ILE A 250 30.15 16.35 -0.70
N ASN A 251 30.43 16.31 -2.00
CA ASN A 251 30.05 17.39 -2.92
C ASN A 251 28.80 17.01 -3.72
N MET A 252 27.80 17.89 -3.64
CA MET A 252 26.57 17.79 -4.42
C MET A 252 26.18 19.17 -4.95
N ASN A 253 25.84 19.28 -6.23
CA ASN A 253 25.44 20.56 -6.85
C ASN A 253 26.46 21.70 -6.63
N ALA A 254 27.76 21.39 -6.70
CA ALA A 254 28.85 22.32 -6.37
C ALA A 254 28.78 22.91 -4.94
N THR A 255 28.06 22.26 -4.02
CA THR A 255 27.98 22.60 -2.60
C THR A 255 28.50 21.45 -1.76
N GLN A 256 29.29 21.77 -0.74
CA GLN A 256 29.81 20.79 0.21
C GLN A 256 28.78 20.52 1.31
N TYR A 257 28.50 19.24 1.56
CA TYR A 257 27.61 18.74 2.61
C TYR A 257 28.37 17.84 3.56
N ILE A 258 28.08 17.90 4.86
CA ILE A 258 28.64 16.98 5.86
C ILE A 258 27.71 15.79 6.04
N VAL A 259 28.27 14.58 6.03
CA VAL A 259 27.50 13.35 6.32
C VAL A 259 27.26 13.24 7.83
N ALA A 260 26.01 13.32 8.27
CA ALA A 260 25.63 13.07 9.67
C ALA A 260 25.70 11.59 10.03
N GLY A 261 25.30 10.71 9.09
CA GLY A 261 25.25 9.28 9.34
C GLY A 261 24.76 8.45 8.16
N VAL A 262 24.62 7.15 8.41
CA VAL A 262 24.10 6.14 7.47
C VAL A 262 22.91 5.44 8.11
N LEU A 263 21.81 5.32 7.37
CA LEU A 263 20.61 4.63 7.84
C LEU A 263 20.78 3.11 7.77
N PRO A 264 20.08 2.34 8.64
CA PRO A 264 20.15 0.88 8.61
C PRO A 264 19.70 0.28 7.27
N ALA A 265 20.30 -0.82 6.84
CA ALA A 265 19.94 -1.53 5.61
C ALA A 265 18.44 -1.93 5.49
N ARG A 266 17.77 -2.14 6.63
CA ARG A 266 16.35 -2.48 6.70
C ARG A 266 15.42 -1.27 6.51
N TYR A 267 15.94 -0.04 6.60
CA TYR A 267 15.12 1.14 6.43
C TYR A 267 14.69 1.26 4.98
N GLN A 268 13.39 1.49 4.82
CA GLN A 268 12.78 1.80 3.54
C GLN A 268 12.10 3.14 3.69
N SER A 269 12.28 3.99 2.70
CA SER A 269 11.63 5.29 2.69
C SER A 269 10.11 5.10 2.67
N LEU A 270 9.39 5.95 3.40
CA LEU A 270 7.94 6.01 3.30
C LEU A 270 7.48 6.38 1.88
N MET A 271 8.30 7.17 1.19
CA MET A 271 8.22 7.35 -0.25
C MET A 271 9.15 6.32 -0.90
N ASN A 272 8.64 5.13 -1.16
CA ASN A 272 9.38 4.16 -2.00
C ASN A 272 9.23 4.45 -3.48
N GLN A 273 8.38 5.42 -3.86
CA GLN A 273 8.12 5.76 -5.24
C GLN A 273 8.00 7.28 -5.32
N ASP A 274 9.13 7.93 -5.59
CA ASP A 274 9.06 9.09 -6.47
C ASP A 274 8.19 8.64 -7.67
N PRO A 275 7.15 9.39 -8.10
CA PRO A 275 6.38 9.10 -9.31
C PRO A 275 7.24 8.78 -10.56
N ARG A 276 8.55 9.06 -10.48
CA ARG A 276 9.57 8.95 -11.51
C ARG A 276 10.51 7.74 -11.36
N GLY A 277 10.27 6.82 -10.42
CA GLY A 277 10.86 5.46 -10.46
C GLY A 277 12.23 5.26 -9.80
N GLY A 278 12.43 5.70 -8.56
CA GLY A 278 13.65 5.40 -7.78
C GLY A 278 13.44 5.43 -6.27
N ALA A 279 14.17 4.57 -5.54
CA ALA A 279 14.18 4.59 -4.08
C ALA A 279 14.90 5.86 -3.58
N VAL A 280 14.40 6.46 -2.50
CA VAL A 280 15.09 7.59 -1.85
C VAL A 280 16.40 7.08 -1.25
N GLU A 281 17.52 7.70 -1.65
CA GLU A 281 18.87 7.28 -1.26
C GLU A 281 19.57 8.29 -0.34
N ILE A 282 19.06 9.52 -0.23
CA ILE A 282 19.70 10.57 0.55
C ILE A 282 18.69 11.53 1.19
N TRP A 283 18.97 11.99 2.40
CA TRP A 283 18.15 12.99 3.09
C TRP A 283 19.02 14.18 3.46
N ARG A 284 18.48 15.39 3.37
CA ARG A 284 19.09 16.59 3.94
C ARG A 284 18.13 17.27 4.89
N VAL A 285 18.68 18.06 5.80
CA VAL A 285 17.87 18.93 6.65
C VAL A 285 17.13 19.99 5.81
N LEU A 286 15.89 20.29 6.16
CA LEU A 286 15.02 21.19 5.41
C LEU A 286 15.59 22.61 5.41
N GLY A 287 15.92 23.15 6.58
CA GLY A 287 16.43 24.51 6.77
C GLY A 287 15.51 25.54 6.13
N TYR A 288 14.22 25.46 6.48
CA TYR A 288 13.20 26.25 5.82
C TYR A 288 13.38 27.74 6.12
N ASP A 289 13.40 28.56 5.07
CA ASP A 289 13.56 30.01 5.19
C ASP A 289 12.19 30.68 5.13
N VAL A 290 11.71 31.11 6.30
CA VAL A 290 10.41 31.78 6.46
C VAL A 290 10.37 33.18 5.84
N SER A 291 11.51 33.76 5.47
CA SER A 291 11.55 35.06 4.80
C SER A 291 11.24 34.99 3.31
N GLN A 292 11.21 33.79 2.73
CA GLN A 292 10.98 33.60 1.30
C GLN A 292 9.50 33.81 0.93
N PRO A 293 9.18 34.35 -0.26
CA PRO A 293 7.79 34.57 -0.69
C PRO A 293 6.92 33.30 -0.73
N TRP A 294 7.52 32.12 -0.93
CA TRP A 294 6.85 30.82 -0.92
C TRP A 294 6.73 30.19 0.47
N ALA A 295 7.15 30.88 1.54
CA ALA A 295 6.90 30.52 2.94
C ALA A 295 5.46 30.83 3.40
N CYS A 296 4.51 30.87 2.46
CA CYS A 296 3.14 31.26 2.74
C CYS A 296 2.33 30.11 3.37
N ARG A 297 1.26 30.47 4.08
CA ARG A 297 0.30 29.53 4.68
C ARG A 297 -0.40 28.67 3.63
N THR A 298 -0.71 29.25 2.48
CA THR A 298 -1.46 28.66 1.36
C THR A 298 -0.57 27.98 0.30
N CYS A 299 0.72 27.81 0.57
CA CYS A 299 1.68 27.35 -0.43
C CYS A 299 1.72 25.81 -0.59
N HIS A 300 0.91 25.04 0.15
CA HIS A 300 0.64 23.59 0.06
C HIS A 300 1.70 22.73 -0.71
N HIS A 301 2.96 22.74 -0.29
CA HIS A 301 4.05 22.05 -1.00
C HIS A 301 4.87 21.10 -0.11
N LEU A 302 4.49 20.96 1.15
CA LEU A 302 5.15 20.09 2.12
C LEU A 302 4.24 18.94 2.49
N VAL A 303 4.84 17.78 2.76
CA VAL A 303 4.10 16.62 3.24
C VAL A 303 4.39 16.45 4.72
N ALA A 304 3.34 16.32 5.53
CA ALA A 304 3.45 16.16 6.97
C ALA A 304 3.23 14.72 7.43
N ILE A 305 4.02 14.30 8.42
CA ILE A 305 3.87 13.04 9.13
C ILE A 305 3.91 13.28 10.63
N GLY A 306 2.99 12.63 11.35
CA GLY A 306 2.90 12.67 12.79
C GLY A 306 3.10 11.29 13.41
N ARG A 307 3.71 11.26 14.60
CA ARG A 307 3.65 10.13 15.52
C ARG A 307 2.68 10.48 16.64
N LEU A 308 1.56 9.77 16.72
CA LEU A 308 0.61 9.88 17.83
C LEU A 308 1.26 9.47 19.14
N ARG A 309 0.89 10.07 20.26
CA ARG A 309 1.30 9.62 21.61
C ARG A 309 0.75 8.22 21.90
N ASP A 310 1.35 7.56 22.88
CA ASP A 310 0.87 6.25 23.32
C ASP A 310 -0.57 6.34 23.86
N GLY A 311 -1.44 5.47 23.37
CA GLY A 311 -2.85 5.38 23.78
C GLY A 311 -3.83 6.33 23.08
N VAL A 312 -3.35 7.29 22.27
CA VAL A 312 -4.23 8.23 21.56
C VAL A 312 -4.83 7.57 20.32
N ALA A 313 -6.16 7.59 20.21
CA ALA A 313 -6.86 7.09 19.03
C ALA A 313 -6.77 8.10 17.87
N ILE A 314 -6.68 7.61 16.62
CA ILE A 314 -6.62 8.51 15.46
C ILE A 314 -7.87 9.40 15.33
N THR A 315 -9.03 8.91 15.76
CA THR A 315 -10.29 9.66 15.77
C THR A 315 -10.26 10.84 16.74
N GLU A 316 -9.60 10.66 17.89
CA GLU A 316 -9.39 11.72 18.87
C GLU A 316 -8.41 12.77 18.34
N ALA A 317 -7.30 12.31 17.75
CA ALA A 317 -6.34 13.18 17.10
C ALA A 317 -6.97 13.96 15.93
N ASN A 318 -7.85 13.34 15.14
CA ASN A 318 -8.53 14.04 14.04
C ASN A 318 -9.45 15.14 14.57
N ALA A 319 -10.22 14.85 15.63
CA ALA A 319 -11.10 15.84 16.26
C ALA A 319 -10.31 17.01 16.88
N GLU A 320 -9.16 16.74 17.47
CA GLU A 320 -8.26 17.80 17.95
C GLU A 320 -7.73 18.64 16.79
N MET A 321 -7.24 18.01 15.72
CA MET A 321 -6.69 18.72 14.56
C MET A 321 -7.77 19.54 13.83
N ASP A 322 -9.01 19.04 13.75
CA ASP A 322 -10.15 19.80 13.22
C ASP A 322 -10.46 21.02 14.10
N THR A 323 -10.34 20.90 15.43
CA THR A 323 -10.51 22.02 16.36
C THR A 323 -9.42 23.08 16.18
N ILE A 324 -8.16 22.64 16.01
CA ILE A 324 -7.03 23.54 15.72
C ILE A 324 -7.25 24.23 14.37
N SER A 325 -7.68 23.48 13.35
CA SER A 325 -7.98 24.02 12.03
C SER A 325 -9.08 25.09 12.11
N ALA A 326 -10.19 24.83 12.78
CA ALA A 326 -11.27 25.81 12.94
C ALA A 326 -10.82 27.07 13.69
N ALA A 327 -9.94 26.92 14.70
CA ALA A 327 -9.35 28.05 15.40
C ALA A 327 -8.42 28.88 14.49
N LEU A 328 -7.61 28.21 13.65
CA LEU A 328 -6.75 28.85 12.66
C LEU A 328 -7.56 29.57 11.57
N SER A 329 -8.63 28.96 11.05
CA SER A 329 -9.55 29.60 10.09
C SER A 329 -10.21 30.84 10.68
N LYS A 330 -10.51 30.85 11.99
CA LYS A 330 -11.03 32.05 12.67
C LYS A 330 -9.96 33.12 12.90
N ALA A 331 -8.73 32.73 13.20
CA ALA A 331 -7.63 33.65 13.48
C ALA A 331 -7.05 34.28 12.20
N TYR A 332 -7.01 33.50 11.11
CA TYR A 332 -6.47 33.88 9.82
C TYR A 332 -7.49 33.59 8.70
N PRO A 333 -8.64 34.29 8.68
CA PRO A 333 -9.73 34.02 7.74
C PRO A 333 -9.42 34.37 6.27
N LYS A 334 -8.21 34.85 5.98
CA LYS A 334 -7.71 35.15 4.63
C LYS A 334 -6.67 34.13 4.13
N ASP A 335 -6.23 33.24 5.01
CA ASP A 335 -5.17 32.27 4.76
C ASP A 335 -5.65 30.81 4.89
N TYR A 336 -6.85 30.60 5.45
CA TYR A 336 -7.41 29.29 5.74
C TYR A 336 -8.91 29.25 5.46
N ASP A 337 -9.31 28.21 4.74
CA ASP A 337 -10.69 27.79 4.65
C ASP A 337 -11.12 26.99 5.87
N ASP A 338 -12.43 26.94 6.15
CA ASP A 338 -13.01 26.09 7.20
C ASP A 338 -13.16 24.63 6.73
N THR A 339 -12.05 24.01 6.33
CA THR A 339 -12.06 22.72 5.63
C THR A 339 -11.56 21.55 6.46
N GLY A 340 -10.77 21.80 7.52
CA GLY A 340 -10.33 20.82 8.50
C GLY A 340 -9.05 20.07 8.12
N VAL A 341 -8.77 18.95 8.81
CA VAL A 341 -7.56 18.14 8.62
C VAL A 341 -7.94 16.67 8.37
N ILE A 342 -7.17 15.99 7.52
CA ILE A 342 -7.33 14.56 7.27
C ILE A 342 -6.11 13.81 7.80
N LEU A 343 -6.32 12.97 8.82
CA LEU A 343 -5.32 12.02 9.29
C LEU A 343 -5.47 10.67 8.58
N THR A 344 -4.42 10.23 7.90
CA THR A 344 -4.41 8.91 7.24
C THR A 344 -3.40 7.99 7.93
N PRO A 345 -3.80 6.85 8.51
CA PRO A 345 -2.86 5.87 9.05
C PRO A 345 -1.84 5.46 7.98
N ILE A 346 -0.56 5.33 8.35
CA ILE A 346 0.48 5.06 7.36
C ILE A 346 0.24 3.74 6.59
N ARG A 347 -0.40 2.77 7.24
CA ARG A 347 -0.80 1.50 6.61
C ARG A 347 -1.81 1.72 5.49
N GLU A 348 -2.79 2.59 5.70
CA GLU A 348 -3.79 2.92 4.68
C GLU A 348 -3.17 3.71 3.55
N GLN A 349 -2.28 4.67 3.85
CA GLN A 349 -1.57 5.44 2.82
C GLN A 349 -0.76 4.52 1.88
N LEU A 350 -0.02 3.56 2.44
CA LEU A 350 0.88 2.70 1.65
C LEU A 350 0.16 1.53 0.96
N LEU A 351 -0.89 1.00 1.59
CA LEU A 351 -1.49 -0.28 1.18
C LEU A 351 -2.93 -0.13 0.71
N GLY A 352 -3.59 0.99 1.00
CA GLY A 352 -4.98 1.27 0.65
C GLY A 352 -5.28 1.04 -0.83
N PRO A 353 -4.55 1.68 -1.76
CA PRO A 353 -4.77 1.51 -3.20
C PRO A 353 -4.61 0.06 -3.69
N ALA A 354 -3.69 -0.70 -3.11
CA ALA A 354 -3.43 -2.09 -3.51
C ALA A 354 -4.35 -3.11 -2.82
N SER A 355 -4.95 -2.77 -1.67
CA SER A 355 -5.66 -3.72 -0.82
C SER A 355 -6.89 -4.34 -1.49
N ALA A 356 -7.77 -3.52 -2.07
CA ALA A 356 -9.00 -4.01 -2.69
C ALA A 356 -8.74 -4.92 -3.92
N PRO A 357 -7.88 -4.55 -4.89
CA PRO A 357 -7.51 -5.45 -5.98
C PRO A 357 -6.92 -6.78 -5.50
N LEU A 358 -6.07 -6.76 -4.48
CA LEU A 358 -5.46 -7.98 -3.92
C LEU A 358 -6.50 -8.90 -3.25
N TYR A 359 -7.48 -8.35 -2.53
CA TYR A 359 -8.57 -9.15 -1.95
C TYR A 359 -9.50 -9.73 -3.03
N ILE A 360 -9.81 -8.96 -4.07
CA ILE A 360 -10.58 -9.45 -5.22
C ILE A 360 -9.84 -10.61 -5.90
N LEU A 361 -8.53 -10.47 -6.11
CA LEU A 361 -7.70 -11.49 -6.70
C LEU A 361 -7.62 -12.74 -5.83
N LEU A 362 -7.47 -12.58 -4.51
CA LEU A 362 -7.50 -13.68 -3.54
C LEU A 362 -8.84 -14.44 -3.56
N GLY A 363 -9.96 -13.72 -3.63
CA GLY A 363 -11.29 -14.32 -3.79
C GLY A 363 -11.43 -15.09 -5.10
N ALA A 364 -10.95 -14.51 -6.21
CA ALA A 364 -11.00 -15.16 -7.53
C ALA A 364 -10.20 -16.47 -7.55
N VAL A 365 -8.95 -16.49 -7.05
CA VAL A 365 -8.16 -17.73 -7.00
C VAL A 365 -8.71 -18.75 -6.00
N SER A 366 -9.42 -18.30 -4.96
CA SER A 366 -10.14 -19.20 -4.05
C SER A 366 -11.26 -19.98 -4.78
N PHE A 367 -12.00 -19.32 -5.68
CA PHE A 367 -12.99 -20.01 -6.52
C PHE A 367 -12.34 -21.02 -7.49
N VAL A 368 -11.18 -20.68 -8.08
CA VAL A 368 -10.42 -21.61 -8.92
C VAL A 368 -10.03 -22.86 -8.13
N LEU A 369 -9.63 -22.70 -6.86
CA LEU A 369 -9.35 -23.84 -5.99
C LEU A 369 -10.61 -24.65 -5.69
N LEU A 370 -11.77 -24.02 -5.47
CA LEU A 370 -13.04 -24.75 -5.28
C LEU A 370 -13.42 -25.57 -6.52
N VAL A 371 -13.20 -25.04 -7.71
CA VAL A 371 -13.37 -25.79 -8.98
C VAL A 371 -12.40 -26.97 -9.04
N ALA A 372 -11.13 -26.79 -8.67
CA ALA A 372 -10.17 -27.89 -8.57
C ALA A 372 -10.58 -28.97 -7.56
N CYS A 373 -11.14 -28.58 -6.40
CA CYS A 373 -11.71 -29.49 -5.40
C CYS A 373 -12.90 -30.28 -5.97
N ALA A 374 -13.82 -29.61 -6.68
CA ALA A 374 -14.98 -30.25 -7.31
C ALA A 374 -14.55 -31.25 -8.39
N ASN A 375 -13.56 -30.88 -9.22
CA ASN A 375 -12.95 -31.77 -10.21
C ASN A 375 -12.33 -33.00 -9.58
N LEU A 376 -11.54 -32.81 -8.52
CA LEU A 376 -10.95 -33.92 -7.79
C LEU A 376 -12.03 -34.82 -7.17
N ALA A 377 -13.06 -34.25 -6.56
CA ALA A 377 -14.18 -35.00 -5.99
C ALA A 377 -14.92 -35.81 -7.07
N ASN A 378 -15.15 -35.24 -8.25
CA ASN A 378 -15.77 -35.91 -9.40
C ASN A 378 -14.92 -37.10 -9.89
N LEU A 379 -13.60 -36.91 -10.00
CA LEU A 379 -12.66 -37.98 -10.37
C LEU A 379 -12.63 -39.10 -9.32
N LEU A 380 -12.59 -38.74 -8.03
CA LEU A 380 -12.62 -39.69 -6.91
C LEU A 380 -13.95 -40.45 -6.85
N LEU A 381 -15.08 -39.79 -7.10
CA LEU A 381 -16.40 -40.42 -7.19
C LEU A 381 -16.52 -41.38 -8.38
N SER A 382 -15.83 -41.11 -9.50
CA SER A 382 -15.75 -42.03 -10.62
C SER A 382 -15.00 -43.30 -10.23
N ARG A 383 -13.88 -43.14 -9.51
CA ARG A 383 -13.01 -44.24 -9.10
C ARG A 383 -13.54 -45.04 -7.90
N ALA A 384 -14.39 -44.41 -7.08
CA ALA A 384 -15.08 -45.05 -5.96
C ALA A 384 -15.97 -46.21 -6.41
N ALA A 385 -16.55 -46.13 -7.62
CA ALA A 385 -17.34 -47.22 -8.20
C ALA A 385 -16.49 -48.47 -8.47
N ASP A 386 -15.26 -48.29 -8.98
CA ASP A 386 -14.34 -49.40 -9.25
C ASP A 386 -13.81 -50.04 -7.95
N ARG A 387 -13.70 -49.23 -6.89
CA ARG A 387 -13.22 -49.66 -5.56
C ARG A 387 -14.31 -50.21 -4.64
N GLU A 388 -15.56 -50.25 -5.09
CA GLU A 388 -16.70 -50.68 -4.27
C GLU A 388 -16.58 -52.15 -3.85
N ARG A 389 -16.08 -53.02 -4.74
CA ARG A 389 -15.79 -54.44 -4.44
C ARG A 389 -14.67 -54.61 -3.40
N GLU A 390 -13.60 -53.84 -3.50
CA GLU A 390 -12.48 -53.88 -2.54
C GLU A 390 -12.93 -53.48 -1.13
N VAL A 391 -13.73 -52.41 -1.05
CA VAL A 391 -14.26 -51.89 0.21
C VAL A 391 -15.30 -52.83 0.83
N ALA A 392 -16.13 -53.49 0.00
CA ALA A 392 -17.04 -54.52 0.46
C ALA A 392 -16.31 -55.72 1.10
N VAL A 393 -15.25 -56.23 0.45
CA VAL A 393 -14.42 -57.32 1.01
C VAL A 393 -13.77 -56.92 2.33
N ARG A 394 -13.21 -55.71 2.43
CA ARG A 394 -12.62 -55.21 3.69
C ARG A 394 -13.63 -55.07 4.83
N THR A 395 -14.84 -54.64 4.50
CA THR A 395 -15.92 -54.50 5.47
C THR A 395 -16.41 -55.87 5.94
N ALA A 396 -16.49 -56.85 5.03
CA ALA A 396 -16.79 -58.25 5.37
C ALA A 396 -15.70 -58.89 6.25
N LEU A 397 -14.44 -58.46 6.11
CA LEU A 397 -13.32 -58.85 6.98
C LEU A 397 -13.27 -58.07 8.33
N GLY A 398 -14.26 -57.23 8.62
CA GLY A 398 -14.40 -56.53 9.91
C GLY A 398 -13.81 -55.12 9.98
N ALA A 399 -13.44 -54.49 8.86
CA ALA A 399 -12.95 -53.11 8.88
C ALA A 399 -14.04 -52.12 9.33
N THR A 400 -13.72 -51.25 10.28
CA THR A 400 -14.64 -50.20 10.75
C THR A 400 -14.80 -49.08 9.70
N ARG A 401 -15.96 -48.41 9.69
CA ARG A 401 -16.23 -47.26 8.78
C ARG A 401 -15.20 -46.15 8.92
N GLY A 402 -14.75 -45.88 10.15
CA GLY A 402 -13.71 -44.88 10.43
C GLY A 402 -12.35 -45.24 9.79
N ARG A 403 -11.98 -46.53 9.75
CA ARG A 403 -10.76 -47.00 9.09
C ARG A 403 -10.78 -46.72 7.59
N ILE A 404 -11.92 -46.97 6.93
CA ILE A 404 -12.10 -46.75 5.49
C ILE A 404 -12.06 -45.24 5.16
N ILE A 405 -12.78 -44.43 5.94
CA ILE A 405 -12.80 -42.97 5.74
C ILE A 405 -11.40 -42.38 5.95
N ARG A 406 -10.70 -42.76 7.03
CA ARG A 406 -9.34 -42.27 7.30
C ARG A 406 -8.36 -42.64 6.20
N GLN A 407 -8.42 -43.87 5.71
CA GLN A 407 -7.55 -44.33 4.62
C GLN A 407 -7.77 -43.52 3.33
N LEU A 408 -9.03 -43.26 2.96
CA LEU A 408 -9.36 -42.43 1.79
C LEU A 408 -8.94 -40.96 1.98
N LEU A 409 -9.11 -40.42 3.19
CA LEU A 409 -8.63 -39.07 3.52
C LEU A 409 -7.10 -39.00 3.45
N ALA A 410 -6.38 -40.03 3.91
CA ALA A 410 -4.92 -40.09 3.80
C ALA A 410 -4.47 -40.09 2.33
N GLU A 411 -5.12 -40.87 1.45
CA GLU A 411 -4.86 -40.84 0.00
C GLU A 411 -5.05 -39.44 -0.60
N ASN A 412 -6.13 -38.75 -0.22
CA ASN A 412 -6.43 -37.42 -0.76
C ASN A 412 -5.55 -36.31 -0.16
N CYS A 413 -5.15 -36.41 1.11
CA CYS A 413 -4.18 -35.51 1.71
C CYS A 413 -2.80 -35.65 1.03
N VAL A 414 -2.37 -36.88 0.72
CA VAL A 414 -1.12 -37.09 -0.03
C VAL A 414 -1.21 -36.48 -1.43
N LEU A 415 -2.34 -36.63 -2.12
CA LEU A 415 -2.57 -35.94 -3.40
C LEU A 415 -2.52 -34.41 -3.26
N GLY A 416 -3.15 -33.86 -2.22
CA GLY A 416 -3.09 -32.44 -1.86
C GLY A 416 -1.66 -31.96 -1.69
N LEU A 417 -0.85 -32.68 -0.92
CA LEU A 417 0.55 -32.35 -0.65
C LEU A 417 1.42 -32.45 -1.91
N LEU A 418 1.21 -33.46 -2.76
CA LEU A 418 1.89 -33.57 -4.06
C LEU A 418 1.50 -32.42 -5.00
N GLY A 419 0.22 -32.06 -5.03
CA GLY A 419 -0.29 -30.90 -5.74
C GLY A 419 0.34 -29.60 -5.23
N ALA A 420 0.44 -29.42 -3.92
CA ALA A 420 1.11 -28.28 -3.31
C ALA A 420 2.59 -28.21 -3.66
N ALA A 421 3.31 -29.33 -3.58
CA ALA A 421 4.73 -29.41 -3.94
C ALA A 421 4.96 -29.02 -5.42
N ALA A 422 4.12 -29.51 -6.33
CA ALA A 422 4.17 -29.11 -7.74
C ALA A 422 3.75 -27.64 -7.94
N GLY A 423 2.74 -27.16 -7.21
CA GLY A 423 2.23 -25.78 -7.26
C GLY A 423 3.20 -24.73 -6.70
N PHE A 424 4.15 -25.13 -5.84
CA PHE A 424 5.20 -24.25 -5.35
C PHE A 424 6.11 -23.73 -6.46
N ILE A 425 6.34 -24.52 -7.51
CA ILE A 425 7.20 -24.15 -8.64
C ILE A 425 6.68 -22.87 -9.31
N PRO A 426 5.44 -22.82 -9.87
CA PRO A 426 4.93 -21.59 -10.46
C PRO A 426 4.71 -20.48 -9.42
N ALA A 427 4.39 -20.81 -8.16
CA ALA A 427 4.22 -19.81 -7.11
C ALA A 427 5.53 -19.07 -6.77
N TYR A 428 6.67 -19.74 -6.87
CA TYR A 428 7.99 -19.14 -6.64
C TYR A 428 8.43 -18.19 -7.76
N TRP A 429 8.14 -18.56 -9.02
CA TRP A 429 8.57 -17.78 -10.18
C TRP A 429 7.65 -16.60 -10.49
N THR A 430 6.34 -16.73 -10.23
CA THR A 430 5.34 -15.70 -10.59
C THR A 430 5.71 -14.29 -10.09
N PRO A 431 6.06 -14.05 -8.80
CA PRO A 431 6.42 -12.71 -8.33
C PRO A 431 7.69 -12.15 -8.99
N LYS A 432 8.68 -13.02 -9.26
CA LYS A 432 9.95 -12.62 -9.89
C LYS A 432 9.77 -12.21 -11.34
N VAL A 433 8.95 -12.96 -12.08
CA VAL A 433 8.61 -12.62 -13.46
C VAL A 433 7.83 -11.31 -13.50
N LEU A 434 6.83 -11.14 -12.62
CA LEU A 434 6.09 -9.88 -12.48
C LEU A 434 7.01 -8.69 -12.17
N ALA A 435 8.01 -8.87 -11.31
CA ALA A 435 9.00 -7.84 -11.02
C ALA A 435 9.83 -7.47 -12.27
N SER A 436 10.23 -8.47 -13.06
CA SER A 436 11.08 -8.26 -14.24
C SER A 436 10.38 -7.55 -15.42
N ILE A 437 9.05 -7.64 -15.53
CA ILE A 437 8.28 -7.06 -16.65
C ILE A 437 7.75 -5.65 -16.36
N GLY A 438 8.27 -4.99 -15.33
CA GLY A 438 7.87 -3.62 -14.99
C GLY A 438 6.73 -3.54 -13.97
N GLY A 439 6.65 -4.46 -13.01
CA GLY A 439 5.78 -4.36 -11.83
C GLY A 439 6.14 -3.22 -10.86
N GLY A 440 6.78 -2.15 -11.36
CA GLY A 440 7.36 -1.04 -10.61
C GLY A 440 6.38 -0.30 -9.73
N ASP A 441 5.08 -0.39 -9.97
CA ASP A 441 4.04 0.30 -9.19
C ASP A 441 3.53 -0.51 -7.98
N LEU A 442 3.90 -1.79 -7.84
CA LEU A 442 3.46 -2.62 -6.71
C LEU A 442 4.41 -2.43 -5.51
N PRO A 443 3.97 -1.80 -4.42
CA PRO A 443 4.83 -1.56 -3.26
C PRO A 443 5.32 -2.90 -2.69
N ARG A 444 6.62 -2.99 -2.40
CA ARG A 444 7.25 -4.15 -1.73
C ARG A 444 7.23 -5.46 -2.54
N LEU A 445 7.08 -5.41 -3.87
CA LEU A 445 7.11 -6.60 -4.72
C LEU A 445 8.42 -7.41 -4.57
N GLU A 446 9.56 -6.72 -4.41
CA GLU A 446 10.89 -7.33 -4.22
C GLU A 446 11.01 -8.13 -2.91
N GLN A 447 10.12 -7.88 -1.94
CA GLN A 447 10.14 -8.57 -0.64
C GLN A 447 9.22 -9.78 -0.59
N VAL A 448 8.50 -10.08 -1.68
CA VAL A 448 7.61 -11.24 -1.76
C VAL A 448 8.46 -12.50 -1.78
N ASN A 449 8.73 -13.01 -0.58
CA ASN A 449 9.46 -14.23 -0.33
C ASN A 449 8.51 -15.29 0.20
N LEU A 450 8.70 -16.53 -0.23
CA LEU A 450 8.06 -17.70 0.36
C LEU A 450 8.65 -17.89 1.76
N ASP A 451 7.96 -17.35 2.77
CA ASP A 451 8.31 -17.55 4.17
C ASP A 451 7.57 -18.75 4.77
N TRP A 452 7.88 -19.06 6.03
CA TRP A 452 7.23 -20.16 6.73
C TRP A 452 5.72 -19.98 6.89
N ARG A 453 5.20 -18.74 6.86
CA ARG A 453 3.75 -18.47 6.95
C ARG A 453 3.05 -18.87 5.67
N VAL A 454 3.66 -18.55 4.52
CA VAL A 454 3.19 -19.02 3.22
C VAL A 454 3.24 -20.54 3.15
N LEU A 455 4.33 -21.17 3.59
CA LEU A 455 4.44 -22.63 3.64
C LEU A 455 3.34 -23.27 4.51
N LEU A 456 3.12 -22.72 5.71
CA LEU A 456 2.06 -23.20 6.61
C LEU A 456 0.67 -23.03 5.99
N PHE A 457 0.41 -21.87 5.36
CA PHE A 457 -0.84 -21.61 4.65
C PHE A 457 -1.03 -22.62 3.51
N THR A 458 -0.03 -22.83 2.66
CA THR A 458 -0.11 -23.76 1.53
C THR A 458 -0.33 -25.19 1.98
N VAL A 459 0.36 -25.65 3.03
CA VAL A 459 0.13 -26.99 3.62
C VAL A 459 -1.28 -27.08 4.20
N GLY A 460 -1.75 -26.05 4.91
CA GLY A 460 -3.12 -25.98 5.43
C GLY A 460 -4.16 -26.09 4.32
N VAL A 461 -4.01 -25.31 3.25
CA VAL A 461 -4.87 -25.35 2.07
C VAL A 461 -4.83 -26.71 1.39
N ALA A 462 -3.65 -27.32 1.22
CA ALA A 462 -3.49 -28.64 0.61
C ALA A 462 -4.24 -29.74 1.39
N LEU A 463 -4.13 -29.72 2.71
CA LEU A 463 -4.84 -30.66 3.59
C LEU A 463 -6.35 -30.41 3.55
N LEU A 464 -6.78 -29.15 3.63
CA LEU A 464 -8.19 -28.78 3.53
C LEU A 464 -8.80 -29.22 2.19
N THR A 465 -8.10 -29.02 1.09
CA THR A 465 -8.51 -29.46 -0.24
C THR A 465 -8.62 -30.98 -0.33
N GLY A 466 -7.61 -31.72 0.17
CA GLY A 466 -7.66 -33.19 0.23
C GLY A 466 -8.84 -33.72 1.05
N ILE A 467 -9.10 -33.09 2.20
CA ILE A 467 -10.23 -33.44 3.07
C ILE A 467 -11.57 -33.11 2.39
N ALA A 468 -11.73 -31.89 1.86
CA ALA A 468 -12.96 -31.44 1.22
C ALA A 468 -13.33 -32.31 0.00
N ALA A 469 -12.36 -32.63 -0.85
CA ALA A 469 -12.59 -33.50 -2.01
C ALA A 469 -12.82 -34.97 -1.62
N GLY A 470 -12.24 -35.42 -0.49
CA GLY A 470 -12.31 -36.80 -0.01
C GLY A 470 -13.53 -37.16 0.84
N LEU A 471 -14.12 -36.18 1.51
CA LEU A 471 -15.25 -36.37 2.43
C LEU A 471 -16.49 -36.95 1.72
N ALA A 472 -16.85 -36.40 0.56
CA ALA A 472 -18.00 -36.84 -0.22
C ALA A 472 -17.94 -38.32 -0.65
N PRO A 473 -16.87 -38.80 -1.31
CA PRO A 473 -16.74 -40.22 -1.66
C PRO A 473 -16.54 -41.11 -0.42
N GLY A 474 -15.78 -40.67 0.59
CA GLY A 474 -15.51 -41.44 1.81
C GLY A 474 -16.77 -41.74 2.62
N TYR A 475 -17.63 -40.73 2.81
CA TYR A 475 -18.90 -40.91 3.52
C TYR A 475 -19.82 -41.89 2.77
N ARG A 476 -19.89 -41.79 1.44
CA ARG A 476 -20.75 -42.64 0.60
C ARG A 476 -20.32 -44.11 0.61
N LEU A 477 -19.02 -44.39 0.40
CA LEU A 477 -18.48 -45.75 0.43
C LEU A 477 -18.72 -46.45 1.78
N SER A 478 -18.79 -45.69 2.88
CA SER A 478 -19.07 -46.23 4.21
C SER A 478 -20.55 -46.58 4.46
N LYS A 479 -21.48 -45.97 3.71
CA LYS A 479 -22.94 -46.11 3.93
C LYS A 479 -23.55 -47.25 3.12
N ASN A 480 -23.05 -47.51 1.92
CA ASN A 480 -23.60 -48.51 1.00
C ASN A 480 -23.24 -49.97 1.34
N THR A 481 -22.34 -50.22 2.29
CA THR A 481 -21.74 -51.54 2.51
C THR A 481 -22.54 -52.47 3.43
N MET A 482 -23.64 -52.01 4.04
CA MET A 482 -24.32 -52.80 5.09
C MET A 482 -25.47 -53.70 4.64
N HIS A 483 -26.05 -53.59 3.43
CA HIS A 483 -27.13 -54.51 3.05
C HIS A 483 -27.29 -54.91 1.57
N ASP A 484 -26.75 -54.18 0.59
CA ASP A 484 -27.14 -54.39 -0.83
C ASP A 484 -26.10 -55.08 -1.73
N SER A 485 -24.81 -55.13 -1.33
CA SER A 485 -23.71 -55.50 -2.25
C SER A 485 -23.57 -57.00 -2.56
N LEU A 486 -24.31 -57.88 -1.88
CA LEU A 486 -24.28 -59.33 -2.12
C LEU A 486 -25.46 -59.86 -2.97
N ARG A 487 -26.45 -59.03 -3.32
CA ARG A 487 -27.63 -59.46 -4.11
C ARG A 487 -27.65 -58.98 -5.56
N GLU A 488 -26.77 -58.09 -5.99
CA GLU A 488 -26.89 -57.44 -7.31
C GLU A 488 -25.79 -57.86 -8.30
N GLY A 489 -26.03 -58.99 -8.95
CA GLY A 489 -25.29 -59.41 -10.14
C GLY A 489 -25.76 -58.76 -11.46
N MET A 490 -26.78 -57.87 -11.51
CA MET A 490 -27.36 -57.50 -12.82
C MET A 490 -28.05 -56.12 -12.98
N ARG A 491 -27.89 -55.12 -12.11
CA ARG A 491 -28.39 -53.75 -12.41
C ARG A 491 -27.39 -52.65 -12.06
N SER A 492 -26.65 -52.23 -13.09
CA SER A 492 -25.68 -51.13 -13.16
C SER A 492 -26.32 -49.72 -13.04
N SER A 493 -27.09 -49.47 -11.99
CA SER A 493 -27.70 -48.17 -11.76
C SER A 493 -27.21 -47.61 -10.42
N GLY A 494 -26.06 -46.94 -10.43
CA GLY A 494 -25.55 -46.21 -9.28
C GLY A 494 -26.67 -45.42 -8.59
N SER A 495 -26.75 -45.55 -7.26
CA SER A 495 -27.87 -45.08 -6.44
C SER A 495 -28.32 -43.66 -6.82
N VAL A 496 -29.62 -43.38 -6.79
CA VAL A 496 -30.20 -42.07 -7.15
C VAL A 496 -29.50 -40.92 -6.41
N ALA A 497 -29.10 -41.15 -5.15
CA ALA A 497 -28.31 -40.21 -4.36
C ALA A 497 -26.93 -39.89 -4.96
N SER A 498 -26.24 -40.87 -5.57
CA SER A 498 -24.96 -40.67 -6.27
C SER A 498 -25.09 -39.80 -7.50
N ARG A 499 -26.15 -40.02 -8.28
CA ARG A 499 -26.43 -39.20 -9.47
C ARG A 499 -26.82 -37.78 -9.08
N ARG A 500 -27.58 -37.60 -7.99
CA ARG A 500 -27.91 -36.27 -7.44
C ARG A 500 -26.67 -35.54 -6.92
N LEU A 501 -25.80 -36.18 -6.14
CA LEU A 501 -24.58 -35.55 -5.61
C LEU A 501 -23.62 -35.15 -6.74
N ARG A 502 -23.38 -36.06 -7.71
CA ARG A 502 -22.58 -35.76 -8.89
C ARG A 502 -23.21 -34.65 -9.72
N GLY A 503 -24.53 -34.67 -9.90
CA GLY A 503 -25.28 -33.60 -10.56
C GLY A 503 -25.10 -32.26 -9.86
N LEU A 504 -25.21 -32.19 -8.53
CA LEU A 504 -24.97 -30.97 -7.75
C LEU A 504 -23.51 -30.49 -7.86
N LEU A 505 -22.53 -31.39 -7.82
CA LEU A 505 -21.12 -31.05 -8.01
C LEU A 505 -20.88 -30.45 -9.41
N ILE A 506 -21.41 -31.08 -10.46
CA ILE A 506 -21.30 -30.58 -11.84
C ILE A 506 -22.02 -29.22 -11.98
N ILE A 507 -23.23 -29.08 -11.43
CA ILE A 507 -23.98 -27.80 -11.48
C ILE A 507 -23.19 -26.69 -10.77
N SER A 508 -22.65 -26.97 -9.57
CA SER A 508 -21.85 -25.98 -8.84
C SER A 508 -20.54 -25.65 -9.54
N GLU A 509 -19.86 -26.64 -10.14
CA GLU A 509 -18.65 -26.44 -10.94
C GLU A 509 -18.92 -25.57 -12.17
N ILE A 510 -19.99 -25.86 -12.92
CA ILE A 510 -20.41 -25.05 -14.08
C ILE A 510 -20.79 -23.64 -13.63
N ALA A 511 -21.57 -23.49 -12.55
CA ALA A 511 -21.97 -22.19 -12.03
C ALA A 511 -20.76 -21.35 -11.63
N LEU A 512 -19.82 -21.91 -10.85
CA LEU A 512 -18.59 -21.24 -10.43
C LEU A 512 -17.70 -20.86 -11.62
N SER A 513 -17.55 -21.78 -12.58
CA SER A 513 -16.75 -21.54 -13.79
C SER A 513 -17.34 -20.43 -14.65
N VAL A 514 -18.66 -20.41 -14.83
CA VAL A 514 -19.37 -19.34 -15.57
C VAL A 514 -19.25 -18.00 -14.83
N THR A 515 -19.42 -17.97 -13.51
CA THR A 515 -19.23 -16.74 -12.71
C THR A 515 -17.80 -16.20 -12.84
N LEU A 516 -16.79 -17.05 -12.74
CA LEU A 516 -15.39 -16.67 -12.93
C LEU A 516 -15.12 -16.16 -14.35
N LEU A 517 -15.67 -16.82 -15.37
CA LEU A 517 -15.50 -16.42 -16.76
C LEU A 517 -16.15 -15.06 -17.04
N ILE A 518 -17.34 -14.80 -16.49
CA ILE A 518 -18.01 -13.50 -16.59
C ILE A 518 -17.18 -12.43 -15.89
N GLY A 519 -16.71 -12.69 -14.65
CA GLY A 519 -15.87 -11.77 -13.90
C GLY A 519 -14.57 -11.44 -14.62
N ALA A 520 -13.85 -12.46 -15.10
CA ALA A 520 -12.63 -12.29 -15.89
C ALA A 520 -12.89 -11.53 -17.19
N GLY A 521 -13.98 -11.84 -17.90
CA GLY A 521 -14.37 -11.13 -19.12
C GLY A 521 -14.70 -9.65 -18.86
N LEU A 522 -15.39 -9.34 -17.76
CA LEU A 522 -15.67 -7.95 -17.34
C LEU A 522 -14.39 -7.21 -16.96
N LEU A 523 -13.46 -7.85 -16.25
CA LEU A 523 -12.16 -7.27 -15.89
C LEU A 523 -11.30 -7.02 -17.14
N LEU A 524 -11.22 -7.98 -18.06
CA LEU A 524 -10.52 -7.81 -19.34
C LEU A 524 -11.16 -6.70 -20.18
N ARG A 525 -12.49 -6.60 -20.19
CA ARG A 525 -13.21 -5.50 -20.84
C ARG A 525 -12.97 -4.15 -20.16
N SER A 526 -12.85 -4.13 -18.84
CA SER A 526 -12.54 -2.91 -18.09
C SER A 526 -11.11 -2.46 -18.36
N LEU A 527 -10.16 -3.40 -18.34
CA LEU A 527 -8.76 -3.14 -18.64
C LEU A 527 -8.60 -2.70 -20.10
N SER A 528 -9.26 -3.35 -21.06
CA SER A 528 -9.20 -2.93 -22.46
C SER A 528 -9.79 -1.55 -22.69
N ARG A 529 -10.87 -1.20 -21.99
CA ARG A 529 -11.39 0.18 -22.00
C ARG A 529 -10.39 1.16 -21.42
N LEU A 530 -9.75 0.83 -20.31
CA LEU A 530 -8.78 1.69 -19.63
C LEU A 530 -7.52 1.91 -20.49
N LEU A 531 -7.03 0.87 -21.16
CA LEU A 531 -5.89 0.95 -22.08
C LEU A 531 -6.19 1.76 -23.36
N VAL A 532 -7.45 1.97 -23.68
CA VAL A 532 -7.90 2.77 -24.85
C VAL A 532 -8.35 4.18 -24.43
N VAL A 533 -8.38 4.50 -23.13
CA VAL A 533 -8.60 5.88 -22.69
C VAL A 533 -7.46 6.74 -23.23
N SER A 534 -7.79 7.58 -24.19
CA SER A 534 -6.82 8.53 -24.75
C SER A 534 -6.37 9.47 -23.62
N PRO A 535 -5.07 9.61 -23.37
CA PRO A 535 -4.58 10.52 -22.33
C PRO A 535 -4.60 11.99 -22.77
N GLY A 536 -5.02 12.27 -24.01
CA GLY A 536 -4.98 13.61 -24.63
C GLY A 536 -3.68 13.93 -25.35
N PHE A 537 -2.72 13.01 -25.34
CA PHE A 537 -1.44 13.06 -26.06
C PHE A 537 -1.08 11.66 -26.61
N ASP A 538 -0.05 11.57 -27.44
CA ASP A 538 0.48 10.30 -27.96
C ASP A 538 1.90 10.07 -27.45
N SER A 539 2.12 8.97 -26.71
CA SER A 539 3.43 8.59 -26.18
C SER A 539 4.23 7.66 -27.11
N THR A 540 3.67 7.28 -28.26
CA THR A 540 4.31 6.34 -29.19
C THR A 540 5.60 6.93 -29.77
N ASN A 541 6.73 6.26 -29.52
CA ASN A 541 8.08 6.69 -29.94
C ASN A 541 8.53 8.03 -29.34
N VAL A 542 8.02 8.38 -28.14
CA VAL A 542 8.48 9.56 -27.39
C VAL A 542 9.42 9.10 -26.27
N LEU A 543 10.65 9.61 -26.26
CA LEU A 543 11.60 9.42 -25.16
C LEU A 543 11.55 10.65 -24.24
N SER A 544 11.24 10.45 -22.96
CA SER A 544 11.32 11.51 -21.96
C SER A 544 12.66 11.45 -21.23
N MET A 545 13.22 12.63 -20.96
CA MET A 545 14.43 12.80 -20.15
C MET A 545 14.17 13.89 -19.13
N GLN A 546 14.60 13.67 -17.89
CA GLN A 546 14.52 14.69 -16.85
C GLN A 546 15.91 15.31 -16.65
N THR A 547 15.94 16.63 -16.52
CA THR A 547 17.14 17.36 -16.12
C THR A 547 16.77 18.44 -15.11
N THR A 548 17.68 18.72 -14.20
CA THR A 548 17.55 19.82 -13.24
C THR A 548 18.75 20.74 -13.41
N VAL A 549 18.50 22.05 -13.52
CA VAL A 549 19.55 23.06 -13.53
C VAL A 549 19.79 23.56 -12.11
N LEU A 550 21.03 23.49 -11.64
CA LEU A 550 21.39 23.74 -10.24
C LEU A 550 22.63 24.65 -10.17
N GLY A 551 22.61 25.61 -9.24
CA GLY A 551 23.71 26.55 -9.00
C GLY A 551 23.31 28.02 -9.21
N GLN A 552 24.07 28.95 -8.63
CA GLN A 552 23.70 30.38 -8.61
C GLN A 552 23.52 31.00 -9.99
N ARG A 553 24.24 30.52 -11.01
CA ARG A 553 24.08 30.97 -12.40
C ARG A 553 22.65 30.77 -12.93
N PHE A 554 21.94 29.75 -12.44
CA PHE A 554 20.58 29.44 -12.86
C PHE A 554 19.51 30.16 -12.02
N ASN A 555 19.90 31.04 -11.10
CA ASN A 555 18.96 31.96 -10.44
C ASN A 555 18.43 33.02 -11.42
N ASP A 556 19.13 33.25 -12.52
CA ASP A 556 18.67 34.10 -13.62
C ASP A 556 17.82 33.28 -14.61
N ASN A 557 16.53 33.61 -14.68
CA ASN A 557 15.58 33.00 -15.61
C ASN A 557 15.97 33.15 -17.08
N ALA A 558 16.71 34.21 -17.46
CA ALA A 558 17.20 34.36 -18.83
C ALA A 558 18.19 33.26 -19.20
N VAL A 559 19.10 32.93 -18.27
CA VAL A 559 20.09 31.86 -18.44
C VAL A 559 19.40 30.49 -18.52
N VAL A 560 18.40 30.25 -17.68
CA VAL A 560 17.61 29.00 -17.71
C VAL A 560 16.90 28.83 -19.05
N ARG A 561 16.22 29.88 -19.53
CA ARG A 561 15.53 29.83 -20.84
C ARG A 561 16.50 29.55 -21.98
N GLN A 562 17.64 30.24 -22.01
CA GLN A 562 18.65 30.05 -23.04
C GLN A 562 19.23 28.63 -23.01
N TYR A 563 19.55 28.10 -21.82
CA TYR A 563 20.05 26.74 -21.66
C TYR A 563 19.10 25.69 -22.27
N PHE A 564 17.80 25.78 -21.95
CA PHE A 564 16.82 24.84 -22.49
C PHE A 564 16.57 25.04 -23.99
N ALA A 565 16.60 26.28 -24.49
CA ALA A 565 16.52 26.56 -25.93
C ALA A 565 17.68 25.91 -26.69
N ASP A 566 18.92 26.15 -26.25
CA ASP A 566 20.13 25.58 -26.86
C ASP A 566 20.13 24.04 -26.79
N ALA A 567 19.70 23.47 -25.66
CA ALA A 567 19.63 22.02 -25.48
C ALA A 567 18.59 21.39 -26.43
N VAL A 568 17.40 21.98 -26.54
CA VAL A 568 16.35 21.50 -27.45
C VAL A 568 16.78 21.60 -28.90
N GLU A 569 17.44 22.69 -29.33
CA GLU A 569 17.96 22.81 -30.69
C GLU A 569 19.00 21.74 -31.02
N ARG A 570 19.93 21.47 -30.10
CA ARG A 570 20.93 20.39 -30.28
C ARG A 570 20.29 19.01 -30.38
N LEU A 571 19.25 18.75 -29.58
CA LEU A 571 18.51 17.48 -29.65
C LEU A 571 17.78 17.33 -30.98
N ARG A 572 17.17 18.40 -31.50
CA ARG A 572 16.52 18.39 -32.84
C ARG A 572 17.50 18.13 -33.98
N ALA A 573 18.76 18.55 -33.82
CA ALA A 573 19.79 18.33 -34.82
C ALA A 573 20.33 16.88 -34.86
N LEU A 574 19.98 16.03 -33.90
CA LEU A 574 20.44 14.65 -33.87
C LEU A 574 19.74 13.80 -34.95
N PRO A 575 20.47 12.93 -35.68
CA PRO A 575 19.87 12.02 -36.64
C PRO A 575 18.82 11.12 -35.99
N GLY A 576 17.64 11.04 -36.59
CA GLY A 576 16.52 10.20 -36.10
C GLY A 576 15.56 10.90 -35.14
N VAL A 577 15.87 12.11 -34.67
CA VAL A 577 14.93 12.94 -33.88
C VAL A 577 13.97 13.66 -34.83
N GLN A 578 12.67 13.41 -34.69
CA GLN A 578 11.63 14.10 -35.48
C GLN A 578 11.29 15.47 -34.90
N SER A 579 11.14 15.54 -33.58
CA SER A 579 10.86 16.76 -32.83
C SER A 579 11.41 16.61 -31.41
N ALA A 580 11.69 17.74 -30.78
CA ALA A 580 12.08 17.79 -29.38
C ALA A 580 11.53 19.06 -28.73
N ALA A 581 11.19 18.97 -27.45
CA ALA A 581 10.71 20.07 -26.64
C ALA A 581 11.06 19.82 -25.17
N ALA A 582 11.05 20.89 -24.37
CA ALA A 582 11.15 20.80 -22.92
C ALA A 582 9.86 21.31 -22.28
N ALA A 583 9.51 20.71 -21.14
CA ALA A 583 8.44 21.19 -20.29
C ALA A 583 8.89 21.15 -18.83
N SER A 584 8.36 22.04 -18.00
CA SER A 584 8.60 22.01 -16.55
C SER A 584 8.03 20.73 -15.92
N GLN A 585 7.03 20.14 -16.58
CA GLN A 585 6.46 18.87 -16.19
C GLN A 585 5.79 18.19 -17.40
N ILE A 586 5.90 16.87 -17.46
CA ILE A 586 5.17 16.05 -18.43
C ILE A 586 3.83 15.58 -17.85
N PRO A 587 2.78 15.44 -18.67
CA PRO A 587 1.51 14.85 -18.23
C PRO A 587 1.71 13.48 -17.56
N LEU A 588 0.88 13.17 -16.56
CA LEU A 588 0.94 11.94 -15.75
C LEU A 588 2.18 11.78 -14.85
N ALA A 589 3.03 12.80 -14.71
CA ALA A 589 4.18 12.78 -13.79
C ALA A 589 3.83 13.05 -12.31
N GLY A 590 2.55 13.28 -11.98
CA GLY A 590 2.06 13.30 -10.59
C GLY A 590 2.42 14.51 -9.73
N ASN A 591 3.07 15.54 -10.26
CA ASN A 591 3.32 16.78 -9.53
C ASN A 591 2.18 17.81 -9.78
N MET A 592 1.64 18.43 -8.74
CA MET A 592 0.43 19.26 -8.87
C MET A 592 0.77 20.71 -8.53
N ASP A 593 1.43 21.39 -9.46
CA ASP A 593 1.70 22.83 -9.32
C ASP A 593 0.44 23.63 -9.70
N LYS A 594 -0.43 23.86 -8.72
CA LYS A 594 -1.66 24.63 -8.87
C LYS A 594 -1.40 26.11 -8.58
N TYR A 595 -1.82 26.98 -9.49
CA TYR A 595 -1.81 28.42 -9.31
C TYR A 595 -3.23 28.97 -9.36
N GLY A 596 -3.59 29.82 -8.40
CA GLY A 596 -4.77 30.68 -8.51
C GLY A 596 -4.66 31.58 -9.75
N PHE A 597 -5.78 31.92 -10.37
CA PHE A 597 -5.80 32.86 -11.47
C PHE A 597 -7.02 33.79 -11.42
N HIS A 598 -6.83 35.02 -11.90
CA HIS A 598 -7.89 36.02 -12.01
C HIS A 598 -8.28 36.20 -13.47
N VAL A 599 -9.58 36.15 -13.77
CA VAL A 599 -10.11 36.43 -15.11
C VAL A 599 -10.34 37.92 -15.28
N GLU A 600 -10.01 38.46 -16.45
CA GLU A 600 -10.33 39.85 -16.77
C GLU A 600 -11.84 40.12 -16.66
N GLY A 601 -12.22 41.05 -15.77
CA GLY A 601 -13.61 41.41 -15.51
C GLY A 601 -14.27 40.64 -14.36
N GLU A 602 -13.67 39.55 -13.89
CA GLU A 602 -14.17 38.70 -12.80
C GLU A 602 -13.11 38.56 -11.69
N MET A 603 -12.58 39.70 -11.22
CA MET A 603 -11.72 39.69 -10.05
C MET A 603 -12.58 39.59 -8.79
N HIS A 604 -12.46 38.48 -8.08
CA HIS A 604 -13.10 38.34 -6.78
C HIS A 604 -12.46 39.30 -5.77
N ALA A 605 -13.27 39.80 -4.83
CA ALA A 605 -12.77 40.65 -3.75
C ALA A 605 -11.91 39.85 -2.75
N ASN A 606 -12.10 38.53 -2.70
CA ASN A 606 -11.29 37.59 -1.96
C ASN A 606 -10.43 36.75 -2.93
N PRO A 607 -9.08 36.84 -2.88
CA PRO A 607 -8.17 36.03 -3.68
C PRO A 607 -8.35 34.50 -3.54
N GLU A 608 -8.97 34.03 -2.45
CA GLU A 608 -9.26 32.60 -2.21
C GLU A 608 -10.60 32.12 -2.83
N GLU A 609 -11.39 33.04 -3.40
CA GLU A 609 -12.51 32.68 -4.29
C GLU A 609 -12.03 32.46 -5.72
N ASP A 610 -10.79 32.83 -6.01
CA ASP A 610 -10.27 32.71 -7.36
C ASP A 610 -10.00 31.26 -7.74
N PRO A 611 -10.43 30.84 -8.93
CA PRO A 611 -10.18 29.50 -9.42
C PRO A 611 -8.68 29.23 -9.52
N SER A 612 -8.29 27.99 -9.25
CA SER A 612 -6.92 27.52 -9.47
C SER A 612 -6.86 26.56 -10.66
N ALA A 613 -5.73 26.59 -11.36
CA ALA A 613 -5.44 25.68 -12.45
C ALA A 613 -4.00 25.18 -12.33
N GLU A 614 -3.79 23.96 -12.80
CA GLU A 614 -2.45 23.44 -13.03
C GLU A 614 -1.79 24.22 -14.16
N ARG A 615 -0.52 24.57 -13.98
CA ARG A 615 0.25 25.32 -14.96
C ARG A 615 1.55 24.61 -15.27
N TYR A 616 1.86 24.52 -16.56
CA TYR A 616 3.12 23.99 -17.04
C TYR A 616 3.79 25.01 -17.97
N CYS A 617 5.11 25.13 -17.86
CA CYS A 617 5.91 25.87 -18.83
C CYS A 617 6.35 24.91 -19.91
N ILE A 618 6.22 25.30 -21.18
CA ILE A 618 6.61 24.49 -22.33
C ILE A 618 7.44 25.32 -23.30
N THR A 619 8.36 24.69 -24.03
CA THR A 619 9.04 25.31 -25.16
C THR A 619 8.20 25.20 -26.44
N PRO A 620 8.42 26.07 -27.44
CA PRO A 620 7.82 25.91 -28.78
C PRO A 620 8.03 24.49 -29.34
N GLY A 621 7.00 23.91 -29.95
CA GLY A 621 7.03 22.54 -30.49
C GLY A 621 6.67 21.42 -29.50
N PHE A 622 6.30 21.76 -28.26
CA PHE A 622 5.84 20.76 -27.28
C PHE A 622 4.54 20.07 -27.71
N LEU A 623 3.55 20.82 -28.22
CA LEU A 623 2.30 20.24 -28.71
C LEU A 623 2.54 19.27 -29.86
N GLU A 624 3.45 19.60 -30.78
CA GLU A 624 3.85 18.73 -31.89
C GLU A 624 4.56 17.47 -31.39
N THR A 625 5.51 17.62 -30.46
CA THR A 625 6.29 16.50 -29.90
C THR A 625 5.39 15.51 -29.16
N MET A 626 4.42 16.02 -28.40
CA MET A 626 3.45 15.20 -27.65
C MET A 626 2.18 14.87 -28.47
N ARG A 627 2.10 15.35 -29.72
CA ARG A 627 0.93 15.25 -30.62
C ARG A 627 -0.39 15.67 -29.95
N ILE A 628 -0.35 16.72 -29.14
CA ILE A 628 -1.52 17.33 -28.52
C ILE A 628 -2.21 18.22 -29.58
N PRO A 629 -3.49 18.02 -29.89
CA PRO A 629 -4.16 18.79 -30.92
C PRO A 629 -4.39 20.24 -30.48
N LEU A 630 -4.04 21.20 -31.33
CA LEU A 630 -4.47 22.60 -31.22
C LEU A 630 -5.84 22.74 -31.88
N LEU A 631 -6.86 23.10 -31.11
CA LEU A 631 -8.25 23.20 -31.57
C LEU A 631 -8.58 24.59 -32.13
N ARG A 632 -8.01 25.64 -31.53
CA ARG A 632 -8.22 27.04 -31.93
C ARG A 632 -6.98 27.89 -31.64
N GLY A 633 -6.83 29.00 -32.37
CA GLY A 633 -5.76 29.97 -32.17
C GLY A 633 -4.42 29.50 -32.74
N ARG A 634 -3.32 29.77 -32.02
CA ARG A 634 -1.94 29.42 -32.40
C ARG A 634 -1.18 28.77 -31.24
N ASP A 635 -0.13 28.03 -31.58
CA ASP A 635 0.85 27.52 -30.60
C ASP A 635 1.79 28.64 -30.11
N ILE A 636 2.57 28.34 -29.08
CA ILE A 636 3.68 29.16 -28.58
C ILE A 636 4.82 29.12 -29.61
N THR A 637 5.35 30.29 -29.93
CA THR A 637 6.38 30.48 -30.95
C THR A 637 7.67 31.04 -30.34
N PRO A 638 8.81 30.96 -31.04
CA PRO A 638 10.05 31.61 -30.59
C PRO A 638 9.95 33.14 -30.41
N ALA A 639 8.93 33.78 -31.02
CA ALA A 639 8.69 35.22 -30.88
C ALA A 639 8.06 35.59 -29.53
N ASP A 640 7.45 34.62 -28.82
CA ASP A 640 6.82 34.81 -27.50
C ASP A 640 7.89 34.86 -26.40
N THR A 641 8.71 35.90 -26.45
CA THR A 641 9.83 36.12 -25.53
C THR A 641 9.39 36.78 -24.22
N ALA A 642 10.29 36.86 -23.23
CA ALA A 642 10.00 37.55 -21.97
C ALA A 642 9.67 39.05 -22.14
N THR A 643 10.09 39.66 -23.25
CA THR A 643 9.80 41.06 -23.61
C THR A 643 8.54 41.22 -24.46
N ALA A 644 7.96 40.12 -24.95
CA ALA A 644 6.67 40.13 -25.63
C ALA A 644 5.52 40.10 -24.61
N PRO A 645 4.27 40.43 -25.00
CA PRO A 645 3.10 40.17 -24.18
C PRO A 645 3.08 38.71 -23.72
N GLN A 646 2.76 38.46 -22.46
CA GLN A 646 2.73 37.10 -21.92
C GLN A 646 1.56 36.33 -22.54
N VAL A 647 1.81 35.10 -22.97
CA VAL A 647 0.82 34.28 -23.68
C VAL A 647 0.67 32.91 -23.05
N LEU A 648 -0.53 32.35 -23.12
CA LEU A 648 -0.79 30.99 -22.63
C LEU A 648 -1.74 30.22 -23.54
N LEU A 649 -1.68 28.90 -23.38
CA LEU A 649 -2.58 27.93 -23.98
C LEU A 649 -3.47 27.36 -22.89
N ILE A 650 -4.74 27.10 -23.21
CA ILE A 650 -5.70 26.48 -22.29
C ILE A 650 -6.31 25.22 -22.90
N GLY A 651 -6.64 24.24 -22.06
CA GLY A 651 -7.44 23.09 -22.48
C GLY A 651 -8.88 23.49 -22.82
N GLU A 652 -9.52 22.69 -23.66
CA GLU A 652 -10.92 22.87 -24.10
C GLU A 652 -11.91 22.93 -22.92
N THR A 653 -11.72 22.11 -21.89
CA THR A 653 -12.58 22.12 -20.70
C THR A 653 -12.39 23.40 -19.89
N THR A 654 -11.16 23.88 -19.75
CA THR A 654 -10.84 25.15 -19.07
C THR A 654 -11.47 26.33 -19.82
N ALA A 655 -11.33 26.37 -21.15
CA ALA A 655 -11.96 27.37 -22.00
C ALA A 655 -13.49 27.43 -21.82
N ARG A 656 -14.16 26.28 -21.91
CA ARG A 656 -15.63 26.19 -21.77
C ARG A 656 -16.13 26.58 -20.39
N ARG A 657 -15.32 26.39 -19.35
CA ARG A 657 -15.69 26.75 -17.97
C ARG A 657 -15.49 28.23 -17.69
N MET A 658 -14.37 28.78 -18.11
CA MET A 658 -14.01 30.18 -17.84
C MET A 658 -14.81 31.15 -18.71
N TRP A 659 -15.10 30.78 -19.95
CA TRP A 659 -15.84 31.61 -20.89
C TRP A 659 -16.95 30.80 -21.58
N PRO A 660 -18.03 30.43 -20.86
CA PRO A 660 -19.10 29.61 -21.41
C PRO A 660 -19.80 30.30 -22.60
N GLY A 661 -19.65 29.73 -23.79
CA GLY A 661 -20.28 30.26 -25.01
C GLY A 661 -19.57 31.46 -25.65
N GLU A 662 -18.44 31.92 -25.10
CA GLU A 662 -17.63 33.00 -25.66
C GLU A 662 -16.35 32.47 -26.32
N ASP A 663 -15.70 33.30 -27.15
CA ASP A 663 -14.38 32.99 -27.68
C ASP A 663 -13.30 33.30 -26.63
N PRO A 664 -12.53 32.29 -26.16
CA PRO A 664 -11.47 32.52 -25.18
C PRO A 664 -10.24 33.20 -25.80
N ILE A 665 -10.06 33.18 -27.13
CA ILE A 665 -8.87 33.75 -27.76
C ILE A 665 -8.84 35.27 -27.57
N GLY A 666 -7.70 35.80 -27.12
CA GLY A 666 -7.51 37.22 -26.84
C GLY A 666 -7.96 37.66 -25.44
N LYS A 667 -8.71 36.81 -24.71
CA LYS A 667 -9.05 37.05 -23.30
C LYS A 667 -7.78 37.00 -22.44
N ARG A 668 -7.82 37.67 -21.29
CA ARG A 668 -6.67 37.79 -20.41
C ARG A 668 -6.95 37.22 -19.02
N VAL A 669 -5.91 36.65 -18.43
CA VAL A 669 -5.91 36.17 -17.05
C VAL A 669 -4.64 36.61 -16.33
N ARG A 670 -4.70 36.80 -15.03
CA ARG A 670 -3.50 36.95 -14.18
C ARG A 670 -3.28 35.63 -13.46
N LEU A 671 -2.06 35.12 -13.49
CA LEU A 671 -1.68 33.91 -12.76
C LEU A 671 -1.08 34.34 -11.42
N GLY A 672 -1.52 33.75 -10.30
CA GLY A 672 -1.12 34.15 -8.95
C GLY A 672 -1.79 35.44 -8.49
N GLY A 673 -1.06 36.29 -7.77
CA GLY A 673 -1.61 37.49 -7.15
C GLY A 673 -2.06 38.58 -8.13
N VAL A 674 -2.89 39.51 -7.62
CA VAL A 674 -3.54 40.58 -8.39
C VAL A 674 -2.57 41.52 -9.11
N ASP A 675 -1.34 41.66 -8.65
CA ASP A 675 -0.34 42.55 -9.26
C ASP A 675 0.48 41.90 -10.38
N ASN A 676 0.23 40.62 -10.67
CA ASN A 676 0.96 39.90 -11.71
C ASN A 676 0.57 40.37 -13.13
N PRO A 677 1.49 40.22 -14.11
CA PRO A 677 1.22 40.61 -15.48
C PRO A 677 0.05 39.83 -16.08
N TRP A 678 -0.68 40.46 -16.99
CA TRP A 678 -1.73 39.80 -17.76
C TRP A 678 -1.13 38.82 -18.77
N TRP A 679 -1.70 37.63 -18.82
CA TRP A 679 -1.45 36.60 -19.81
C TRP A 679 -2.61 36.52 -20.77
N THR A 680 -2.33 36.58 -22.07
CA THR A 680 -3.34 36.48 -23.12
C THR A 680 -3.48 35.04 -23.60
N VAL A 681 -4.71 34.55 -23.69
CA VAL A 681 -5.01 33.25 -24.30
C VAL A 681 -4.78 33.36 -25.81
N VAL A 682 -3.80 32.61 -26.33
CA VAL A 682 -3.48 32.61 -27.77
C VAL A 682 -3.89 31.33 -28.48
N GLY A 683 -4.24 30.28 -27.73
CA GLY A 683 -4.67 29.00 -28.30
C GLY A 683 -5.45 28.14 -27.32
N VAL A 684 -6.28 27.25 -27.87
CA VAL A 684 -7.03 26.23 -27.12
C VAL A 684 -6.57 24.85 -27.60
N THR A 685 -6.12 24.01 -26.68
CA THR A 685 -5.64 22.65 -26.96
C THR A 685 -6.69 21.60 -26.59
N GLY A 686 -6.50 20.37 -27.07
CA GLY A 686 -7.20 19.21 -26.53
C GLY A 686 -6.91 19.04 -25.04
N ASP A 687 -7.88 18.50 -24.30
CA ASP A 687 -7.71 18.21 -22.87
C ASP A 687 -6.75 17.05 -22.65
N VAL A 688 -5.86 17.21 -21.68
CA VAL A 688 -4.83 16.23 -21.30
C VAL A 688 -5.08 15.72 -19.88
N HIS A 689 -4.83 14.44 -19.64
CA HIS A 689 -4.82 13.86 -18.29
C HIS A 689 -3.47 14.14 -17.62
N HIS A 690 -3.48 14.91 -16.54
CA HIS A 690 -2.26 15.32 -15.83
C HIS A 690 -1.92 14.47 -14.60
N VAL A 691 -2.93 13.94 -13.90
CA VAL A 691 -2.76 13.19 -12.64
C VAL A 691 -2.89 11.68 -12.84
N GLY A 692 -3.96 11.25 -13.52
CA GLY A 692 -4.26 9.84 -13.75
C GLY A 692 -5.28 9.67 -14.89
N LEU A 693 -5.35 8.47 -15.45
CA LEU A 693 -6.31 8.14 -16.52
C LEU A 693 -7.74 7.93 -15.99
N ASP A 694 -7.86 7.62 -14.70
CA ASP A 694 -9.10 7.48 -13.94
C ASP A 694 -9.65 8.84 -13.47
N ALA A 695 -8.81 9.87 -13.39
CA ALA A 695 -9.24 11.23 -13.11
C ALA A 695 -9.97 11.83 -14.32
N GLU A 696 -11.14 12.45 -14.09
CA GLU A 696 -11.90 13.11 -15.16
C GLU A 696 -11.09 14.25 -15.82
N ARG A 697 -11.11 14.30 -17.15
CA ARG A 697 -10.47 15.37 -17.95
C ARG A 697 -10.87 16.75 -17.44
N GLY A 698 -9.89 17.54 -17.03
CA GLY A 698 -10.06 18.94 -16.65
C GLY A 698 -10.94 19.19 -15.42
N LYS A 699 -11.22 18.22 -14.53
CA LYS A 699 -12.18 18.39 -13.42
C LYS A 699 -11.65 19.05 -12.14
N HIS A 700 -10.47 19.66 -12.14
CA HIS A 700 -9.94 20.33 -10.94
C HIS A 700 -10.46 21.77 -10.72
N SER A 701 -11.54 22.20 -11.41
CA SER A 701 -12.18 23.51 -11.19
C SER A 701 -13.64 23.43 -10.77
N ARG A 702 -13.98 22.63 -9.74
CA ARG A 702 -15.27 22.77 -9.04
C ARG A 702 -15.10 22.97 -7.54
N GLY A 703 -15.34 24.21 -7.11
CA GLY A 703 -16.20 24.45 -5.94
C GLY A 703 -17.66 24.28 -6.38
N ASN A 704 -18.42 23.42 -5.69
CA ASN A 704 -19.87 23.28 -5.92
C ASN A 704 -20.62 24.47 -5.30
N PHE A 705 -21.43 25.18 -6.10
CA PHE A 705 -22.44 26.11 -5.60
C PHE A 705 -23.84 25.50 -5.76
N LEU A 706 -24.56 25.33 -4.65
CA LEU A 706 -26.02 25.17 -4.60
C LEU A 706 -26.58 25.93 -3.39
N ARG A 707 -26.98 27.20 -3.58
CA ARG A 707 -28.28 27.81 -3.23
C ARG A 707 -28.22 29.35 -3.06
N ARG A 708 -29.20 30.02 -3.69
CA ARG A 708 -29.72 31.36 -3.37
C ARG A 708 -30.23 31.41 -1.91
N THR A 709 -29.99 32.50 -1.17
CA THR A 709 -30.98 33.59 -0.93
C THR A 709 -30.38 34.82 -0.20
N THR A 710 -30.78 36.00 -0.70
CA THR A 710 -31.04 37.30 -0.01
C THR A 710 -29.94 38.10 0.73
N SER A 711 -29.54 39.19 0.06
CA SER A 711 -29.34 40.58 0.52
C SER A 711 -28.89 40.85 1.97
N HIS A 712 -27.75 41.55 2.13
CA HIS A 712 -27.70 43.00 2.43
C HIS A 712 -26.24 43.51 2.40
N SER A 713 -26.04 44.49 1.53
CA SER A 713 -25.02 45.54 1.46
C SER A 713 -24.14 45.84 2.71
N LEU A 714 -22.82 46.02 2.53
CA LEU A 714 -22.08 47.32 2.65
C LEU A 714 -20.55 47.16 2.88
N HIS A 715 -19.81 47.77 1.94
CA HIS A 715 -18.51 48.47 2.00
C HIS A 715 -17.16 47.78 2.31
N ARG A 716 -16.27 47.92 1.31
CA ARG A 716 -14.80 47.88 1.32
C ARG A 716 -14.19 48.90 2.31
N TYR A 717 -13.03 48.57 2.87
CA TYR A 717 -12.09 49.57 3.38
C TYR A 717 -10.75 49.49 2.64
N ASP A 718 -10.37 50.63 2.08
CA ASP A 718 -9.09 50.95 1.47
C ASP A 718 -8.19 51.62 2.55
N ALA A 719 -6.97 51.12 2.74
CA ALA A 719 -6.07 51.53 3.82
C ALA A 719 -5.61 53.00 3.70
N ALA A 720 -5.65 53.57 2.49
CA ALA A 720 -5.33 54.99 2.27
C ALA A 720 -6.41 55.95 2.79
N ASP A 721 -7.68 55.51 2.80
CA ASP A 721 -8.79 56.30 3.34
C ASP A 721 -8.95 56.13 4.86
N PHE A 722 -8.58 54.97 5.42
CA PHE A 722 -8.51 54.80 6.88
C PHE A 722 -7.48 55.75 7.52
N ALA A 723 -6.30 55.93 6.90
CA ALA A 723 -5.28 56.86 7.38
C ALA A 723 -5.73 58.34 7.31
N ARG A 724 -6.43 58.74 6.22
CA ARG A 724 -7.00 60.09 6.09
C ARG A 724 -8.19 60.34 7.03
N HIS A 725 -9.01 59.32 7.29
CA HIS A 725 -10.16 59.42 8.18
C HIS A 725 -9.75 59.42 9.67
N ALA A 726 -8.73 58.66 10.05
CA ALA A 726 -8.15 58.68 11.39
C ALA A 726 -7.50 60.04 11.73
N ALA A 727 -6.77 60.65 10.78
CA ALA A 727 -6.16 61.96 10.96
C ALA A 727 -7.19 63.10 11.17
N ARG A 728 -8.34 63.04 10.47
CA ARG A 728 -9.44 64.00 10.66
C ARG A 728 -10.20 63.81 11.97
N LYS A 729 -10.31 62.58 12.48
CA LYS A 729 -10.98 62.30 13.77
C LYS A 729 -10.12 62.61 14.99
N LEU A 730 -8.80 62.51 14.90
CA LEU A 730 -7.89 62.73 16.04
C LEU A 730 -7.49 64.19 16.26
N CYS A 731 -7.42 65.03 15.21
CA CYS A 731 -6.88 66.40 15.32
C CYS A 731 -7.86 67.53 14.99
N GLY A 732 -9.13 67.24 14.67
CA GLY A 732 -10.12 68.26 14.36
C GLY A 732 -9.77 69.13 13.12
N PRO A 733 -10.49 70.24 12.86
CA PRO A 733 -10.42 70.96 11.58
C PRO A 733 -9.12 71.75 11.32
N PHE A 734 -8.08 71.64 12.14
CA PHE A 734 -6.89 72.50 12.10
C PHE A 734 -5.64 71.88 11.45
N CYS A 735 -5.77 70.74 10.78
CA CYS A 735 -4.64 70.05 10.15
C CYS A 735 -4.48 70.51 8.68
N THR A 736 -3.40 71.23 8.37
CA THR A 736 -3.18 71.85 7.04
C THR A 736 -2.23 71.05 6.13
N ARG A 737 -1.46 70.07 6.64
CA ARG A 737 -0.60 69.22 5.79
C ARG A 737 -0.24 67.89 6.46
N ALA A 738 -0.36 66.79 5.71
CA ALA A 738 0.16 65.47 6.06
C ALA A 738 1.03 64.98 4.88
N GLU A 739 2.28 64.61 5.16
CA GLU A 739 3.23 64.16 4.14
C GLU A 739 3.71 62.74 4.48
N ILE A 740 3.50 61.79 3.56
CA ILE A 740 3.96 60.40 3.69
C ILE A 740 5.28 60.30 2.94
N ARG A 741 6.37 59.97 3.63
CA ARG A 741 7.66 59.70 2.99
C ARG A 741 7.98 58.20 3.01
N PRO A 742 8.34 57.61 1.87
CA PRO A 742 8.69 56.20 1.82
C PRO A 742 10.14 56.03 2.28
N ASN A 743 10.32 55.47 3.47
CA ASN A 743 11.51 54.72 3.88
C ASN A 743 11.09 53.64 4.89
N SER A 744 11.97 52.68 5.15
CA SER A 744 11.73 51.33 5.73
C SER A 744 10.98 51.23 7.08
N HIS A 745 10.52 52.34 7.66
CA HIS A 745 9.48 52.36 8.68
C HIS A 745 8.46 53.46 8.33
N TRP A 746 7.20 53.08 8.09
CA TRP A 746 6.09 54.01 7.84
C TRP A 746 5.89 54.94 9.04
N ARG A 747 6.42 56.17 8.98
CA ARG A 747 6.19 57.22 9.98
C ARG A 747 5.26 58.29 9.41
N LEU A 748 4.19 58.60 10.14
CA LEU A 748 3.26 59.69 9.82
C LEU A 748 3.70 60.94 10.58
N ARG A 749 3.97 62.03 9.85
CA ARG A 749 4.29 63.33 10.44
C ARG A 749 3.16 64.31 10.12
N TRP A 750 2.69 65.03 11.15
CA TRP A 750 1.68 66.08 11.02
C TRP A 750 1.99 67.24 11.95
N ASP A 751 1.70 68.45 11.49
CA ASP A 751 1.83 69.69 12.26
C ASP A 751 0.43 70.21 12.65
N CYS A 752 0.20 70.39 13.94
CA CYS A 752 -1.02 71.03 14.45
C CYS A 752 -0.71 72.44 14.95
N ALA A 753 -1.37 73.45 14.39
CA ALA A 753 -1.40 74.79 14.97
C ALA A 753 -2.68 74.93 15.81
N SER A 754 -2.55 75.10 17.13
CA SER A 754 -3.67 75.53 17.98
C SER A 754 -3.32 76.83 18.70
N THR A 755 -4.17 77.84 18.53
CA THR A 755 -4.13 79.07 19.30
C THR A 755 -5.02 78.88 20.52
N PHE A 756 -4.43 78.66 21.69
CA PHE A 756 -5.14 78.77 22.97
C PHE A 756 -4.32 79.67 23.89
N GLY A 757 -4.86 80.85 24.22
CA GLY A 757 -4.24 81.75 25.20
C GLY A 757 -2.93 82.43 24.76
N GLY A 758 -2.80 82.83 23.49
CA GLY A 758 -1.75 83.77 23.07
C GLY A 758 -0.31 83.25 23.06
N ARG A 759 -0.07 81.93 23.12
CA ARG A 759 1.24 81.33 22.84
C ARG A 759 1.10 80.18 21.84
N ASN A 760 1.95 80.19 20.81
CA ASN A 760 2.06 79.09 19.86
C ASN A 760 2.82 77.92 20.53
N LEU A 761 2.18 76.77 20.69
CA LEU A 761 2.85 75.53 21.08
C LEU A 761 2.93 74.60 19.87
N TRP A 762 4.13 74.09 19.58
CA TRP A 762 4.37 73.05 18.58
C TRP A 762 4.48 71.71 19.30
N CYS A 763 3.59 70.77 19.02
CA CYS A 763 3.72 69.38 19.48
C CYS A 763 4.29 68.52 18.35
N HIS A 764 5.45 67.92 18.57
CA HIS A 764 6.01 66.89 17.68
C HIS A 764 5.73 65.51 18.26
N GLY A 765 4.95 64.70 17.54
CA GLY A 765 4.77 63.26 17.78
C GLY A 765 5.31 62.45 16.60
N VAL A 766 5.91 61.30 16.87
CA VAL A 766 6.45 60.33 15.89
C VAL A 766 5.51 59.15 15.76
#